data_AF-A0A1H2H688-F1
#
_entry.id   AF-A0A1H2H688-F1
#
_cell.length_a   1.000
_cell.length_b   1.000
_cell.length_c   1.000
_cell.angle_alpha   90.00
_cell.angle_beta   90.00
_cell.angle_gamma   90.00
#
_symmetry.space_group_name_H-M   'P 1'
#
loop_
_entity.id
_entity.type
_entity.pdbx_description
1 polymer ?
#
loop_
_entity_poly.entity_id
_entity_poly.type
_entity_poly.pdbx_seq_one_letter_code
_entity_poly.pdbx_strand_id
1 'polypeptide(L)'
;MSLKITLIGAGSVVFAKNLISDVLQFAELSDATLCLMDIDPARLKVAKVMAERIVAALGVKATVTATLDRREAVRGARYVICTVQVGGYKPGTVIDFEIPRKYGLLQTIGDTLGVGGVFRALRTIPVINRIAQDIAEVGAPDCLLLNYTNPMAMNCTAVHRAVGIPHVGLCHSVQGTSQQLATLAGLPFEDVTYKVAGINHMAFFLKFEYKGQDAYPLLFALLDKPGFNAEKVRFEMMRRTGYFVTESSEHQSEYVPYFIHHGKKVIERFDVPIDEYLRRCEAIIGTWEKTEAELLGGKDGIVVHPQSHEYGSYIIHSRETDTPRVIYGNVPNRNLIDNLPAGACVEVPCLVDAQGIQPTHVGTLPPQLAALCQSNINVQDLTVEAALTGKREHIYHAVMMDPHTATVLPLDKIWAMCDDLIEAHQKVGLLGDFAPVIPHTGRAWAGTGDRLIADIRLDEKATSRKKDGTLHAEVVVINPRPKAVTASLELRATPYGSRLSSRPPLKLKIAVPAGKTVRKPVTLPHGTPLSQGLALRLESPSSDILTKDYLVRPRTVLQAGGEGARFELKLAGFPAAEGTLKVKNRSIHFRIAVDDSKITPSAVTWEGSTVELFFAASDSDPITPFFLLPQPGAKKVTCLSSARKPFPGLAPRITPSRKGAGYEIEIEIPFATAGISSTAESLLFDVYANVTALGDAHSGGRTSLGGHFDSHANPNHFTRVEFAR
;
A
#
# COMPACT_ATOMS: atom_id res chain seq x y z
N MET A 1 -40.94 27.67 -11.95
CA MET A 1 -40.92 27.05 -10.61
C MET A 1 -39.92 27.82 -9.77
N SER A 2 -40.16 28.02 -8.47
CA SER A 2 -39.16 28.61 -7.56
C SER A 2 -37.91 27.74 -7.53
N LEU A 3 -36.74 28.38 -7.50
CA LEU A 3 -35.43 27.72 -7.48
C LEU A 3 -35.28 26.86 -6.21
N LYS A 4 -35.06 25.55 -6.35
CA LYS A 4 -34.85 24.65 -5.20
C LYS A 4 -33.35 24.45 -4.92
N ILE A 5 -32.94 24.80 -3.70
CA ILE A 5 -31.58 24.59 -3.16
C ILE A 5 -31.69 23.62 -1.99
N THR A 6 -30.98 22.50 -2.07
CA THR A 6 -30.98 21.46 -1.04
C THR A 6 -29.69 21.49 -0.24
N LEU A 7 -29.77 21.44 1.09
CA LEU A 7 -28.64 21.34 1.99
C LEU A 7 -28.65 19.96 2.67
N ILE A 8 -27.69 19.11 2.35
CA ILE A 8 -27.50 17.77 2.95
C ILE A 8 -26.44 17.85 4.04
N GLY A 9 -26.79 17.43 5.25
CA GLY A 9 -25.99 17.68 6.45
C GLY A 9 -26.33 19.02 7.11
N ALA A 10 -27.59 19.48 6.97
CA ALA A 10 -28.06 20.76 7.47
C ALA A 10 -28.01 20.90 9.01
N GLY A 11 -27.86 19.78 9.73
CA GLY A 11 -27.63 19.76 11.17
C GLY A 11 -26.28 20.38 11.59
N SER A 12 -25.38 20.65 10.64
CA SER A 12 -24.24 21.56 10.84
C SER A 12 -24.73 23.02 10.91
N VAL A 13 -25.53 23.34 11.93
CA VAL A 13 -26.36 24.55 11.99
C VAL A 13 -25.59 25.86 11.88
N VAL A 14 -24.34 25.94 12.35
CA VAL A 14 -23.52 27.16 12.19
C VAL A 14 -23.16 27.37 10.72
N PHE A 15 -22.75 26.30 10.04
CA PHE A 15 -22.40 26.36 8.64
C PHE A 15 -23.64 26.59 7.76
N ALA A 16 -24.74 25.88 8.06
CA ALA A 16 -26.02 26.08 7.40
C ALA A 16 -26.54 27.51 7.59
N LYS A 17 -26.38 28.10 8.79
CA LYS A 17 -26.77 29.49 9.07
C LYS A 17 -26.06 30.46 8.12
N ASN A 18 -24.75 30.34 7.96
CA ASN A 18 -23.97 31.24 7.12
C ASN A 18 -24.38 31.13 5.65
N LEU A 19 -24.42 29.91 5.10
CA LEU A 19 -24.78 29.72 3.68
C LEU A 19 -26.22 30.15 3.37
N ILE A 20 -27.18 29.83 4.25
CA ILE A 20 -28.57 30.27 4.08
C ILE A 20 -28.65 31.80 4.14
N SER A 21 -27.96 32.42 5.10
CA SER A 21 -27.91 33.88 5.22
C SER A 21 -27.31 34.52 3.97
N ASP A 22 -26.23 33.95 3.42
CA ASP A 22 -25.55 34.52 2.25
C ASP A 22 -26.42 34.43 0.98
N VAL A 23 -27.05 33.27 0.76
CA VAL A 23 -27.93 33.03 -0.39
C VAL A 23 -29.12 33.99 -0.35
N LEU A 24 -29.79 34.12 0.80
CA LEU A 24 -31.02 34.90 0.94
C LEU A 24 -30.79 36.42 0.95
N GLN A 25 -29.54 36.88 1.11
CA GLN A 25 -29.18 38.29 0.98
C GLN A 25 -29.09 38.76 -0.49
N PHE A 26 -29.06 37.85 -1.46
CA PHE A 26 -29.24 38.20 -2.88
C PHE A 26 -30.72 38.38 -3.20
N ALA A 27 -31.07 39.54 -3.76
CA ALA A 27 -32.46 39.87 -4.09
C ALA A 27 -33.07 38.86 -5.09
N GLU A 28 -32.27 38.40 -6.04
CA GLU A 28 -32.64 37.44 -7.09
C GLU A 28 -32.87 36.02 -6.56
N LEU A 29 -32.40 35.71 -5.34
CA LEU A 29 -32.54 34.40 -4.69
C LEU A 29 -33.48 34.45 -3.47
N SER A 30 -34.11 35.60 -3.22
CA SER A 30 -34.89 35.87 -2.00
C SER A 30 -36.20 35.08 -1.88
N ASP A 31 -36.67 34.44 -2.95
CA ASP A 31 -37.86 33.59 -3.01
C ASP A 31 -37.54 32.10 -3.25
N ALA A 32 -36.27 31.70 -3.07
CA ALA A 32 -35.82 30.33 -3.24
C ALA A 32 -36.52 29.36 -2.27
N THR A 33 -36.67 28.10 -2.71
CA THR A 33 -37.08 26.99 -1.86
C THR A 33 -35.85 26.31 -1.27
N LEU A 34 -35.65 26.45 0.03
CA LEU A 34 -34.60 25.78 0.78
C LEU A 34 -35.10 24.42 1.29
N CYS A 35 -34.40 23.34 0.97
CA CYS A 35 -34.71 22.00 1.46
C CYS A 35 -33.57 21.49 2.35
N LEU A 36 -33.83 21.40 3.64
CA LEU A 36 -32.86 20.95 4.64
C LEU A 36 -32.98 19.44 4.84
N MET A 37 -31.85 18.75 4.82
CA MET A 37 -31.78 17.32 5.07
C MET A 37 -30.67 16.98 6.05
N ASP A 38 -31.00 16.17 7.04
CA ASP A 38 -30.06 15.55 7.96
C ASP A 38 -30.58 14.18 8.39
N ILE A 39 -29.73 13.35 8.96
CA ILE A 39 -30.11 12.07 9.56
C ILE A 39 -30.53 12.23 11.03
N ASP A 40 -30.11 13.32 11.67
CA ASP A 40 -30.46 13.64 13.05
C ASP A 40 -31.71 14.53 13.10
N PRO A 41 -32.86 14.02 13.57
CA PRO A 41 -34.11 14.79 13.61
C PRO A 41 -34.06 15.98 14.57
N ALA A 42 -33.27 15.90 15.65
CA ALA A 42 -33.15 17.00 16.61
C ALA A 42 -32.37 18.15 15.99
N ARG A 43 -31.20 17.86 15.40
CA ARG A 43 -30.39 18.89 14.73
C ARG A 43 -31.09 19.46 13.50
N LEU A 44 -31.81 18.64 12.75
CA LEU A 44 -32.62 19.10 11.62
C LEU A 44 -33.73 20.06 12.05
N LYS A 45 -34.38 19.80 13.18
CA LYS A 45 -35.39 20.70 13.76
C LYS A 45 -34.77 22.07 14.08
N VAL A 46 -33.60 22.10 14.70
CA VAL A 46 -32.87 23.36 14.99
C VAL A 46 -32.53 24.09 13.69
N ALA A 47 -32.01 23.37 12.69
CA ALA A 47 -31.67 23.96 11.39
C ALA A 47 -32.89 24.59 10.69
N LYS A 48 -34.05 23.91 10.72
CA LYS A 48 -35.30 24.43 10.16
C LYS A 48 -35.75 25.71 10.84
N VAL A 49 -35.84 25.71 12.17
CA VAL A 49 -36.25 26.89 12.95
C VAL A 49 -35.29 28.06 12.69
N MET A 50 -33.98 27.78 12.68
CA MET A 50 -32.96 28.78 12.39
C MET A 50 -33.15 29.39 10.99
N ALA A 51 -33.38 28.58 9.96
CA ALA A 51 -33.62 29.06 8.60
C ALA A 51 -34.90 29.90 8.48
N GLU A 52 -36.00 29.47 9.10
CA GLU A 52 -37.27 30.23 9.13
C GLU A 52 -37.09 31.60 9.83
N ARG A 53 -36.29 31.65 10.90
CA ARG A 53 -35.95 32.92 11.57
C ARG A 53 -35.11 33.83 10.68
N ILE A 54 -34.17 33.31 9.90
CA ILE A 54 -33.40 34.12 8.92
C ILE A 54 -34.34 34.72 7.89
N VAL A 55 -35.26 33.91 7.32
CA VAL A 55 -36.26 34.38 6.35
C VAL A 55 -37.08 35.52 6.93
N ALA A 56 -37.57 35.37 8.17
CA ALA A 56 -38.34 36.41 8.86
C ALA A 56 -37.51 37.68 9.14
N ALA A 57 -36.26 37.53 9.57
CA ALA A 57 -35.37 38.66 9.89
C ALA A 57 -34.98 39.47 8.64
N LEU A 58 -34.79 38.80 7.50
CA LEU A 58 -34.50 39.45 6.21
C LEU A 58 -35.76 39.99 5.51
N GLY A 59 -36.96 39.57 5.93
CA GLY A 59 -38.22 39.98 5.29
C GLY A 59 -38.40 39.43 3.87
N VAL A 60 -37.79 38.29 3.57
CA VAL A 60 -37.78 37.67 2.23
C VAL A 60 -38.88 36.60 2.09
N LYS A 61 -39.11 36.11 0.87
CA LYS A 61 -40.23 35.20 0.53
C LYS A 61 -39.81 33.72 0.38
N ALA A 62 -38.60 33.39 0.79
CA ALA A 62 -38.07 32.03 0.69
C ALA A 62 -38.91 31.03 1.49
N THR A 63 -39.02 29.81 0.94
CA THR A 63 -39.76 28.71 1.56
C THR A 63 -38.77 27.72 2.18
N VAL A 64 -38.98 27.32 3.43
CA VAL A 64 -38.12 26.34 4.11
C VAL A 64 -38.86 25.00 4.27
N THR A 65 -38.24 23.93 3.78
CA THR A 65 -38.69 22.55 3.96
C THR A 65 -37.60 21.74 4.65
N ALA A 66 -37.99 20.66 5.34
CA ALA A 66 -37.03 19.76 5.97
C ALA A 66 -37.49 18.31 5.83
N THR A 67 -36.56 17.39 5.62
CA THR A 67 -36.84 15.96 5.49
C THR A 67 -35.67 15.12 6.00
N LEU A 68 -35.95 13.91 6.49
CA LEU A 68 -34.94 12.90 6.79
C LEU A 68 -34.61 12.03 5.56
N ASP A 69 -35.43 12.12 4.50
CA ASP A 69 -35.25 11.37 3.27
C ASP A 69 -34.37 12.15 2.28
N ARG A 70 -33.17 11.60 2.04
CA ARG A 70 -32.17 12.18 1.13
C ARG A 70 -32.68 12.31 -0.31
N ARG A 71 -33.41 11.33 -0.81
CA ARG A 71 -33.87 11.30 -2.20
C ARG A 71 -34.99 12.31 -2.41
N GLU A 72 -35.91 12.45 -1.46
CA GLU A 72 -36.93 13.51 -1.49
C GLU A 72 -36.31 14.91 -1.37
N ALA A 73 -35.24 15.06 -0.57
CA ALA A 73 -34.51 16.31 -0.50
C ALA A 73 -33.92 16.71 -1.87
N VAL A 74 -33.32 15.76 -2.58
CA VAL A 74 -32.68 15.99 -3.89
C VAL A 74 -33.68 16.16 -5.03
N ARG A 75 -34.89 15.58 -4.92
CA ARG A 75 -35.91 15.61 -5.99
C ARG A 75 -36.18 17.03 -6.50
N GLY A 76 -35.89 17.28 -7.77
CA GLY A 76 -36.07 18.57 -8.44
C GLY A 76 -35.14 19.69 -7.98
N ALA A 77 -34.12 19.40 -7.17
CA ALA A 77 -33.15 20.40 -6.75
C ALA A 77 -32.26 20.83 -7.92
N ARG A 78 -31.98 22.13 -8.04
CA ARG A 78 -31.01 22.69 -9.00
C ARG A 78 -29.60 22.78 -8.40
N TYR A 79 -29.53 22.89 -7.07
CA TYR A 79 -28.30 22.93 -6.31
C TYR A 79 -28.39 22.00 -5.11
N VAL A 80 -27.34 21.21 -4.88
CA VAL A 80 -27.19 20.40 -3.68
C VAL A 80 -25.89 20.79 -2.98
N ILE A 81 -25.99 21.36 -1.79
CA ILE A 81 -24.88 21.68 -0.92
C ILE A 81 -24.68 20.50 0.04
N CYS A 82 -23.47 19.93 0.08
CA CYS A 82 -23.17 18.74 0.87
C CYS A 82 -22.13 19.02 1.96
N THR A 83 -22.54 18.90 3.23
CA THR A 83 -21.75 19.26 4.42
C THR A 83 -21.76 18.14 5.47
N VAL A 84 -21.76 16.89 5.03
CA VAL A 84 -21.88 15.73 5.93
C VAL A 84 -20.56 15.39 6.61
N GLN A 85 -20.61 14.80 7.80
CA GLN A 85 -19.45 14.20 8.46
C GLN A 85 -19.78 12.75 8.83
N VAL A 86 -19.41 11.81 7.98
CA VAL A 86 -19.74 10.40 8.16
C VAL A 86 -18.94 9.80 9.32
N GLY A 87 -19.66 9.30 10.33
CA GLY A 87 -19.11 8.77 11.58
C GLY A 87 -18.92 9.80 12.69
N GLY A 88 -19.11 11.09 12.40
CA GLY A 88 -19.04 12.19 13.37
C GLY A 88 -17.72 12.26 14.17
N TYR A 89 -17.77 12.98 15.30
CA TYR A 89 -16.68 12.98 16.27
C TYR A 89 -16.52 11.59 16.90
N LYS A 90 -17.59 11.08 17.52
CA LYS A 90 -17.64 9.75 18.12
C LYS A 90 -18.61 8.84 17.34
N PRO A 91 -18.19 7.61 16.97
CA PRO A 91 -16.88 7.02 17.22
C PRO A 91 -15.83 7.37 16.14
N GLY A 92 -16.24 7.91 14.98
CA GLY A 92 -15.40 7.95 13.77
C GLY A 92 -14.05 8.65 13.96
N THR A 93 -14.08 9.95 14.27
CA THR A 93 -12.86 10.74 14.46
C THR A 93 -12.02 10.23 15.63
N VAL A 94 -12.65 9.80 16.73
CA VAL A 94 -11.93 9.26 17.87
C VAL A 94 -11.16 7.98 17.50
N ILE A 95 -11.76 7.05 16.74
CA ILE A 95 -11.06 5.86 16.23
C ILE A 95 -9.87 6.26 15.35
N ASP A 96 -10.06 7.24 14.47
CA ASP A 96 -9.02 7.75 13.55
C ASP A 96 -7.82 8.36 14.29
N PHE A 97 -7.96 8.76 15.56
CA PHE A 97 -6.87 9.29 16.40
C PHE A 97 -6.33 8.26 17.41
N GLU A 98 -7.19 7.52 18.09
CA GLU A 98 -6.80 6.62 19.17
C GLU A 98 -6.02 5.41 18.66
N ILE A 99 -6.38 4.85 17.51
CA ILE A 99 -5.67 3.69 16.98
C ILE A 99 -4.28 4.08 16.49
N PRO A 100 -4.07 5.10 15.63
CA PRO A 100 -2.73 5.49 15.22
C PRO A 100 -1.81 5.87 16.39
N ARG A 101 -2.36 6.49 17.45
CA ARG A 101 -1.61 6.80 18.67
C ARG A 101 -1.01 5.56 19.32
N LYS A 102 -1.72 4.42 19.34
CA LYS A 102 -1.19 3.15 19.89
C LYS A 102 0.05 2.65 19.15
N TYR A 103 0.20 3.04 17.89
CA TYR A 103 1.35 2.73 17.06
C TYR A 103 2.47 3.79 17.13
N GLY A 104 2.23 4.90 17.83
CA GLY A 104 3.18 6.02 17.93
C GLY A 104 3.00 7.10 16.85
N LEU A 105 1.92 7.04 16.07
CA LEU A 105 1.59 8.04 15.06
C LEU A 105 0.67 9.11 15.68
N LEU A 106 1.22 10.30 15.95
CA LEU A 106 0.48 11.44 16.50
C LEU A 106 -0.14 12.25 15.36
N GLN A 107 -1.32 12.83 15.55
CA GLN A 107 -1.99 13.67 14.54
C GLN A 107 -2.38 15.02 15.15
N THR A 108 -2.52 16.05 14.32
CA THR A 108 -3.10 17.35 14.67
C THR A 108 -4.58 17.39 14.28
N ILE A 109 -4.89 17.09 13.00
CA ILE A 109 -6.21 17.27 12.39
C ILE A 109 -6.77 15.96 11.83
N GLY A 110 -6.00 15.22 11.03
CA GLY A 110 -6.38 13.87 10.57
C GLY A 110 -7.69 13.81 9.75
N ASP A 111 -8.10 14.91 9.10
CA ASP A 111 -9.45 15.04 8.55
C ASP A 111 -9.51 14.97 7.01
N THR A 112 -8.36 15.15 6.33
CA THR A 112 -8.29 15.32 4.86
C THR A 112 -7.22 14.44 4.24
N LEU A 113 -5.98 14.52 4.72
CA LEU A 113 -4.86 13.65 4.33
C LEU A 113 -4.36 12.89 5.57
N GLY A 114 -3.31 12.08 5.42
CA GLY A 114 -2.86 11.18 6.49
C GLY A 114 -3.79 9.99 6.70
N VAL A 115 -3.44 9.13 7.66
CA VAL A 115 -4.23 7.93 7.98
C VAL A 115 -5.68 8.27 8.37
N GLY A 116 -5.92 9.33 9.14
CA GLY A 116 -7.27 9.78 9.48
C GLY A 116 -8.06 10.20 8.24
N GLY A 117 -7.44 10.95 7.33
CA GLY A 117 -8.03 11.33 6.05
C GLY A 117 -8.39 10.12 5.18
N VAL A 118 -7.50 9.11 5.09
CA VAL A 118 -7.76 7.86 4.37
C VAL A 118 -9.02 7.17 4.91
N PHE A 119 -9.08 6.93 6.22
CA PHE A 119 -10.21 6.22 6.82
C PHE A 119 -11.51 7.04 6.79
N ARG A 120 -11.43 8.37 6.90
CA ARG A 120 -12.58 9.25 6.68
C ARG A 120 -13.10 9.16 5.26
N ALA A 121 -12.25 9.15 4.25
CA ALA A 121 -12.66 8.97 2.86
C ALA A 121 -13.32 7.60 2.64
N LEU A 122 -12.77 6.51 3.17
CA LEU A 122 -13.37 5.17 3.06
C LEU A 122 -14.80 5.10 3.61
N ARG A 123 -15.10 5.85 4.69
CA ARG A 123 -16.48 5.99 5.21
C ARG A 123 -17.35 6.90 4.35
N THR A 124 -16.77 7.97 3.82
CA THR A 124 -17.51 9.08 3.20
C THR A 124 -17.84 8.84 1.73
N ILE A 125 -16.92 8.26 0.96
CA ILE A 125 -17.07 8.00 -0.48
C ILE A 125 -18.36 7.22 -0.80
N PRO A 126 -18.72 6.13 -0.07
CA PRO A 126 -19.96 5.42 -0.31
C PRO A 126 -21.22 6.29 -0.12
N VAL A 127 -21.18 7.23 0.83
CA VAL A 127 -22.30 8.14 1.11
C VAL A 127 -22.43 9.21 0.03
N ILE A 128 -21.32 9.86 -0.33
CA ILE A 128 -21.36 10.94 -1.33
C ILE A 128 -21.67 10.41 -2.74
N ASN A 129 -21.23 9.19 -3.07
CA ASN A 129 -21.62 8.55 -4.33
C ASN A 129 -23.13 8.27 -4.39
N ARG A 130 -23.76 7.91 -3.26
CA ARG A 130 -25.24 7.79 -3.21
C ARG A 130 -25.94 9.13 -3.35
N ILE A 131 -25.40 10.21 -2.76
CA ILE A 131 -25.90 11.57 -2.99
C ILE A 131 -25.81 11.90 -4.48
N ALA A 132 -24.66 11.64 -5.12
CA ALA A 132 -24.46 11.91 -6.53
C ALA A 132 -25.38 11.08 -7.44
N GLN A 133 -25.65 9.82 -7.09
CA GLN A 133 -26.64 8.98 -7.77
C GLN A 133 -28.06 9.55 -7.65
N ASP A 134 -28.47 9.95 -6.44
CA ASP A 134 -29.78 10.60 -6.25
C ASP A 134 -29.88 11.91 -7.08
N ILE A 135 -28.79 12.69 -7.17
CA ILE A 135 -28.74 13.89 -8.03
C ILE A 135 -28.93 13.52 -9.50
N ALA A 136 -28.21 12.52 -9.99
CA ALA A 136 -28.31 12.06 -11.38
C ALA A 136 -29.72 11.57 -11.73
N GLU A 137 -30.40 10.90 -10.78
CA GLU A 137 -31.69 10.25 -11.04
C GLU A 137 -32.91 11.16 -10.81
N VAL A 138 -32.88 12.02 -9.79
CA VAL A 138 -34.05 12.83 -9.41
C VAL A 138 -33.77 14.32 -9.27
N GLY A 139 -32.52 14.77 -9.40
CA GLY A 139 -32.19 16.20 -9.46
C GLY A 139 -32.76 16.87 -10.72
N ALA A 140 -32.81 18.19 -10.73
CA ALA A 140 -33.07 18.93 -11.97
C ALA A 140 -31.94 18.68 -12.99
N PRO A 141 -32.17 18.88 -14.31
CA PRO A 141 -31.08 18.92 -15.28
C PRO A 141 -29.97 19.85 -14.81
N ASP A 142 -28.70 19.53 -15.09
CA ASP A 142 -27.50 20.26 -14.66
C ASP A 142 -27.47 20.66 -13.17
N CYS A 143 -28.11 19.85 -12.31
CA CYS A 143 -28.03 20.03 -10.87
C CYS A 143 -26.57 19.96 -10.43
N LEU A 144 -26.14 20.99 -9.71
CA LEU A 144 -24.76 21.15 -9.29
C LEU A 144 -24.58 20.70 -7.84
N LEU A 145 -23.68 19.74 -7.64
CA LEU A 145 -23.20 19.38 -6.31
C LEU A 145 -22.10 20.35 -5.86
N LEU A 146 -22.40 21.13 -4.83
CA LEU A 146 -21.48 22.01 -4.12
C LEU A 146 -20.97 21.26 -2.88
N ASN A 147 -19.83 20.57 -3.01
CA ASN A 147 -19.30 19.74 -1.93
C ASN A 147 -18.42 20.57 -0.98
N TYR A 148 -18.79 20.58 0.30
CA TYR A 148 -17.98 21.09 1.42
C TYR A 148 -17.44 19.96 2.31
N THR A 149 -17.77 18.71 1.98
CA THR A 149 -17.42 17.55 2.81
C THR A 149 -15.98 17.12 2.54
N ASN A 150 -15.17 17.09 3.61
CA ASN A 150 -13.85 16.48 3.60
C ASN A 150 -13.88 14.93 3.69
N PRO A 151 -12.90 14.23 3.11
CA PRO A 151 -11.75 14.78 2.37
C PRO A 151 -12.07 15.23 0.95
N MET A 152 -11.91 16.52 0.65
CA MET A 152 -12.44 17.16 -0.56
C MET A 152 -11.96 16.48 -1.86
N ALA A 153 -10.64 16.36 -2.02
CA ALA A 153 -10.03 15.85 -3.24
C ALA A 153 -10.44 14.39 -3.51
N MET A 154 -10.46 13.54 -2.48
CA MET A 154 -10.87 12.14 -2.61
C MET A 154 -12.36 12.01 -2.92
N ASN A 155 -13.20 12.81 -2.26
CA ASN A 155 -14.65 12.82 -2.49
C ASN A 155 -14.99 13.26 -3.91
N CYS A 156 -14.43 14.38 -4.39
CA CYS A 156 -14.64 14.86 -5.76
C CYS A 156 -14.10 13.86 -6.80
N THR A 157 -12.92 13.28 -6.57
CA THR A 157 -12.35 12.25 -7.47
C THR A 157 -13.27 11.03 -7.55
N ALA A 158 -13.81 10.56 -6.42
CA ALA A 158 -14.73 9.43 -6.38
C ALA A 158 -16.05 9.72 -7.10
N VAL A 159 -16.66 10.90 -6.87
CA VAL A 159 -17.89 11.32 -7.57
C VAL A 159 -17.63 11.38 -9.08
N HIS A 160 -16.50 11.95 -9.50
CA HIS A 160 -16.14 12.03 -10.91
C HIS A 160 -16.02 10.64 -11.56
N ARG A 161 -15.29 9.71 -10.92
CA ARG A 161 -15.04 8.36 -11.46
C ARG A 161 -16.27 7.45 -11.41
N ALA A 162 -17.09 7.56 -10.37
CA ALA A 162 -18.20 6.62 -10.13
C ALA A 162 -19.52 7.04 -10.78
N VAL A 163 -19.82 8.35 -10.84
CA VAL A 163 -21.13 8.85 -11.30
C VAL A 163 -21.00 9.89 -12.41
N GLY A 164 -20.06 10.84 -12.28
CA GLY A 164 -19.78 11.82 -13.33
C GLY A 164 -20.76 12.99 -13.44
N ILE A 165 -21.47 13.35 -12.37
CA ILE A 165 -22.36 14.53 -12.34
C ILE A 165 -21.59 15.87 -12.28
N PRO A 166 -22.22 17.02 -12.63
CA PRO A 166 -21.67 18.34 -12.35
C PRO A 166 -21.41 18.54 -10.85
N HIS A 167 -20.16 18.83 -10.50
CA HIS A 167 -19.77 19.08 -9.12
C HIS A 167 -18.57 20.03 -9.04
N VAL A 168 -18.45 20.70 -7.90
CA VAL A 168 -17.25 21.43 -7.50
C VAL A 168 -17.03 21.22 -6.00
N GLY A 169 -15.78 21.01 -5.61
CA GLY A 169 -15.40 21.01 -4.20
C GLY A 169 -14.99 22.39 -3.73
N LEU A 170 -15.48 22.81 -2.56
CA LEU A 170 -15.31 24.16 -2.03
C LEU A 170 -14.63 24.14 -0.66
N CYS A 171 -13.53 24.88 -0.55
CA CYS A 171 -12.82 25.09 0.70
C CYS A 171 -12.52 26.59 0.87
N HIS A 172 -12.59 27.08 2.11
CA HIS A 172 -12.33 28.48 2.45
C HIS A 172 -10.83 28.81 2.59
N SER A 173 -9.95 27.83 2.41
CA SER A 173 -8.50 27.96 2.63
C SER A 173 -7.87 29.08 1.78
N VAL A 174 -8.22 29.17 0.49
CA VAL A 174 -7.65 30.17 -0.42
C VAL A 174 -8.04 31.59 -0.04
N GLN A 175 -9.33 31.85 0.14
CA GLN A 175 -9.85 33.19 0.47
C GLN A 175 -9.38 33.64 1.85
N GLY A 176 -9.44 32.76 2.86
CA GLY A 176 -8.97 33.07 4.21
C GLY A 176 -7.49 33.40 4.24
N THR A 177 -6.67 32.59 3.58
CA THR A 177 -5.21 32.81 3.54
C THR A 177 -4.83 34.04 2.72
N SER A 178 -5.56 34.36 1.64
CA SER A 178 -5.29 35.59 0.89
C SER A 178 -5.48 36.85 1.75
N GLN A 179 -6.53 36.90 2.57
CA GLN A 179 -6.79 38.00 3.52
C GLN A 179 -5.74 38.01 4.64
N GLN A 180 -5.36 36.83 5.14
CA GLN A 180 -4.31 36.70 6.15
C GLN A 180 -2.97 37.23 5.63
N LEU A 181 -2.57 36.87 4.41
CA LEU A 181 -1.32 37.34 3.81
C LEU A 181 -1.32 38.86 3.58
N ALA A 182 -2.43 39.43 3.11
CA ALA A 182 -2.56 40.88 2.97
C ALA A 182 -2.40 41.59 4.33
N THR A 183 -3.07 41.07 5.36
CA THR A 183 -2.96 41.60 6.73
C THR A 183 -1.53 41.52 7.26
N LEU A 184 -0.86 40.38 7.09
CA LEU A 184 0.52 40.17 7.53
C LEU A 184 1.52 41.08 6.79
N ALA A 185 1.29 41.32 5.50
CA ALA A 185 2.08 42.24 4.68
C ALA A 185 1.73 43.72 4.93
N GLY A 186 0.69 44.02 5.70
CA GLY A 186 0.23 45.39 5.96
C GLY A 186 -0.42 46.06 4.75
N LEU A 187 -1.10 45.27 3.90
CA LEU A 187 -1.69 45.71 2.64
C LEU A 187 -3.23 45.73 2.70
N PRO A 188 -3.89 46.71 2.06
CA PRO A 188 -5.34 46.66 1.86
C PRO A 188 -5.69 45.54 0.89
N PHE A 189 -6.62 44.66 1.27
CA PHE A 189 -6.92 43.42 0.55
C PHE A 189 -7.55 43.69 -0.83
N GLU A 190 -8.32 44.77 -0.97
CA GLU A 190 -8.97 45.18 -2.22
C GLU A 190 -8.00 45.51 -3.37
N ASP A 191 -6.74 45.84 -3.03
CA ASP A 191 -5.67 46.15 -3.97
C ASP A 191 -4.75 44.93 -4.24
N VAL A 192 -5.05 43.77 -3.64
CA VAL A 192 -4.26 42.53 -3.75
C VAL A 192 -4.86 41.63 -4.83
N THR A 193 -4.00 41.15 -5.73
CA THR A 193 -4.33 40.14 -6.74
C THR A 193 -3.48 38.89 -6.52
N TYR A 194 -4.06 37.72 -6.73
CA TYR A 194 -3.36 36.45 -6.51
C TYR A 194 -3.76 35.37 -7.50
N LYS A 195 -2.83 34.45 -7.75
CA LYS A 195 -3.07 33.22 -8.52
C LYS A 195 -2.63 32.04 -7.66
N VAL A 196 -3.57 31.15 -7.36
CA VAL A 196 -3.34 29.97 -6.51
C VAL A 196 -3.57 28.69 -7.31
N ALA A 197 -2.75 27.68 -7.11
CA ALA A 197 -2.99 26.36 -7.71
C ALA A 197 -2.30 25.23 -6.94
N GLY A 198 -2.88 24.03 -7.03
CA GLY A 198 -2.35 22.80 -6.46
C GLY A 198 -3.47 21.80 -6.24
N ILE A 199 -3.58 21.26 -5.03
CA ILE A 199 -4.69 20.40 -4.60
C ILE A 199 -5.32 20.94 -3.32
N ASN A 200 -6.52 20.48 -2.98
CA ASN A 200 -7.17 20.88 -1.73
C ASN A 200 -6.22 20.74 -0.53
N HIS A 201 -6.18 21.79 0.30
CA HIS A 201 -5.30 21.94 1.48
C HIS A 201 -3.80 21.91 1.21
N MET A 202 -3.38 21.94 -0.05
CA MET A 202 -1.98 22.07 -0.45
C MET A 202 -1.89 22.70 -1.84
N ALA A 203 -2.53 23.86 -1.95
CA ALA A 203 -2.38 24.77 -3.08
C ALA A 203 -1.47 25.92 -2.67
N PHE A 204 -0.79 26.53 -3.64
CA PHE A 204 0.25 27.51 -3.38
C PHE A 204 -0.06 28.83 -4.08
N PHE A 205 0.25 29.94 -3.42
CA PHE A 205 0.15 31.29 -3.98
C PHE A 205 1.25 31.51 -5.03
N LEU A 206 1.03 31.07 -6.27
CA LEU A 206 1.98 31.24 -7.38
C LEU A 206 2.22 32.71 -7.74
N LYS A 207 1.22 33.55 -7.52
CA LYS A 207 1.31 35.01 -7.55
C LYS A 207 0.63 35.59 -6.32
N PHE A 208 1.26 36.59 -5.73
CA PHE A 208 0.71 37.42 -4.68
C PHE A 208 1.21 38.85 -4.93
N GLU A 209 0.35 39.67 -5.52
CA GLU A 209 0.71 40.98 -6.07
C GLU A 209 -0.09 42.08 -5.38
N TYR A 210 0.53 43.22 -5.13
CA TYR A 210 -0.11 44.46 -4.66
C TYR A 210 0.05 45.53 -5.74
N LYS A 211 -1.07 46.05 -6.26
CA LYS A 211 -1.07 47.02 -7.38
C LYS A 211 -0.19 46.58 -8.55
N GLY A 212 -0.22 45.28 -8.86
CA GLY A 212 0.55 44.66 -9.95
C GLY A 212 2.04 44.41 -9.66
N GLN A 213 2.52 44.64 -8.44
CA GLN A 213 3.91 44.34 -8.03
C GLN A 213 3.96 43.13 -7.09
N ASP A 214 4.99 42.29 -7.22
CA ASP A 214 5.18 41.13 -6.34
C ASP A 214 5.33 41.55 -4.87
N ALA A 215 4.44 41.04 -4.02
CA ALA A 215 4.38 41.34 -2.60
C ALA A 215 5.07 40.27 -1.72
N TYR A 216 5.59 39.18 -2.30
CA TYR A 216 6.37 38.18 -1.55
C TYR A 216 7.54 38.74 -0.74
N PRO A 217 8.31 39.74 -1.22
CA PRO A 217 9.39 40.33 -0.43
C PRO A 217 8.93 40.86 0.94
N LEU A 218 7.69 41.36 1.05
CA LEU A 218 7.11 41.81 2.32
C LEU A 218 6.87 40.63 3.28
N LEU A 219 6.44 39.49 2.76
CA LEU A 219 6.24 38.27 3.54
C LEU A 219 7.57 37.65 3.98
N PHE A 220 8.58 37.61 3.10
CA PHE A 220 9.91 37.14 3.48
C PHE A 220 10.55 38.02 4.55
N ALA A 221 10.36 39.33 4.52
CA ALA A 221 10.88 40.25 5.54
C ALA A 221 10.32 39.95 6.95
N LEU A 222 9.12 39.35 7.06
CA LEU A 222 8.56 38.95 8.36
C LEU A 222 9.37 37.85 9.04
N LEU A 223 10.06 37.00 8.28
CA LEU A 223 10.88 35.91 8.80
C LEU A 223 12.08 36.39 9.62
N ASP A 224 12.53 37.61 9.39
CA ASP A 224 13.66 38.24 10.08
C ASP A 224 13.20 39.25 11.15
N LYS A 225 11.88 39.49 11.26
CA LYS A 225 11.29 40.42 12.24
C LYS A 225 11.36 39.81 13.65
N PRO A 226 12.02 40.47 14.63
CA PRO A 226 12.06 39.99 16.00
C PRO A 226 10.66 39.80 16.58
N GLY A 227 10.40 38.63 17.18
CA GLY A 227 9.13 38.29 17.82
C GLY A 227 8.02 37.83 16.87
N PHE A 228 8.27 37.71 15.56
CA PHE A 228 7.30 37.12 14.64
C PHE A 228 7.12 35.62 14.92
N ASN A 229 5.88 35.21 15.23
CA ASN A 229 5.58 33.85 15.69
C ASN A 229 4.33 33.23 15.04
N ALA A 230 3.80 33.84 13.98
CA ALA A 230 2.61 33.34 13.29
C ALA A 230 2.97 32.27 12.26
N GLU A 231 2.12 31.26 12.12
CA GLU A 231 2.15 30.30 11.01
C GLU A 231 3.52 29.65 10.75
N LYS A 232 4.22 29.25 11.83
CA LYS A 232 5.62 28.82 11.79
C LYS A 232 5.90 27.74 10.73
N VAL A 233 5.00 26.76 10.60
CA VAL A 233 5.15 25.66 9.64
C VAL A 233 5.02 26.20 8.21
N ARG A 234 3.98 26.98 7.91
CA ARG A 234 3.78 27.56 6.58
C ARG A 234 4.87 28.53 6.18
N PHE A 235 5.34 29.37 7.10
CA PHE A 235 6.44 30.31 6.86
C PHE A 235 7.77 29.58 6.67
N GLU A 236 8.03 28.50 7.41
CA GLU A 236 9.20 27.66 7.16
C GLU A 236 9.10 27.00 5.79
N MET A 237 7.93 26.48 5.42
CA MET A 237 7.73 25.91 4.08
C MET A 237 7.93 26.96 2.99
N MET A 238 7.38 28.17 3.13
CA MET A 238 7.62 29.28 2.21
C MET A 238 9.12 29.63 2.11
N ARG A 239 9.84 29.66 3.24
CA ARG A 239 11.30 29.89 3.27
C ARG A 239 12.06 28.85 2.43
N ARG A 240 11.59 27.60 2.38
CA ARG A 240 12.26 26.50 1.66
C ARG A 240 11.81 26.34 0.21
N THR A 241 10.52 26.57 -0.07
CA THR A 241 9.93 26.31 -1.39
C THR A 241 9.82 27.56 -2.26
N GLY A 242 9.86 28.74 -1.65
CA GLY A 242 9.62 30.03 -2.29
C GLY A 242 8.16 30.48 -2.33
N TYR A 243 7.22 29.63 -1.89
CA TYR A 243 5.77 29.88 -2.06
C TYR A 243 4.99 29.56 -0.79
N PHE A 244 4.01 30.41 -0.47
CA PHE A 244 3.12 30.21 0.66
C PHE A 244 1.98 29.24 0.30
N VAL A 245 1.64 28.35 1.23
CA VAL A 245 0.58 27.34 1.05
C VAL A 245 -0.75 27.84 1.62
N THR A 246 -1.87 27.38 1.05
CA THR A 246 -3.22 27.80 1.44
C THR A 246 -3.62 27.34 2.84
N GLU A 247 -3.35 26.10 3.25
CA GLU A 247 -3.91 25.56 4.50
C GLU A 247 -2.98 25.70 5.71
N SER A 248 -3.59 25.90 6.88
CA SER A 248 -2.97 26.18 8.18
C SER A 248 -1.79 25.30 8.59
N SER A 249 -0.93 25.86 9.46
CA SER A 249 0.28 25.20 9.96
C SER A 249 0.05 23.82 10.59
N GLU A 250 -1.07 23.66 11.29
CA GLU A 250 -1.49 22.39 11.88
C GLU A 250 -1.73 21.29 10.83
N HIS A 251 -2.42 21.59 9.73
CA HIS A 251 -2.64 20.64 8.64
C HIS A 251 -1.34 20.35 7.89
N GLN A 252 -0.62 21.42 7.49
CA GLN A 252 0.62 21.23 6.73
C GLN A 252 1.66 20.43 7.51
N SER A 253 1.68 20.52 8.84
CA SER A 253 2.59 19.73 9.68
C SER A 253 2.39 18.21 9.55
N GLU A 254 1.20 17.76 9.13
CA GLU A 254 0.88 16.35 8.84
C GLU A 254 1.21 15.98 7.39
N TYR A 255 1.08 16.90 6.44
CA TYR A 255 1.08 16.56 5.00
C TYR A 255 2.47 16.51 4.38
N VAL A 256 3.49 16.93 5.13
CA VAL A 256 4.90 16.94 4.70
C VAL A 256 5.77 16.30 5.78
N PRO A 257 6.84 15.57 5.41
CA PRO A 257 7.56 14.71 6.35
C PRO A 257 8.43 15.47 7.37
N TYR A 258 8.46 16.80 7.36
CA TYR A 258 9.50 17.60 8.03
C TYR A 258 9.17 18.08 9.45
N PHE A 259 7.96 17.86 9.96
CA PHE A 259 7.51 18.45 11.24
C PHE A 259 7.18 17.42 12.32
N ILE A 260 5.90 17.04 12.47
CA ILE A 260 5.40 16.19 13.57
C ILE A 260 6.17 14.87 13.74
N HIS A 261 6.73 14.36 12.64
CA HIS A 261 7.51 13.12 12.55
C HIS A 261 8.86 13.13 13.26
N HIS A 262 9.45 14.32 13.46
CA HIS A 262 10.81 14.45 14.00
C HIS A 262 10.83 14.67 15.53
N GLY A 263 9.74 14.29 16.19
CA GLY A 263 9.65 14.20 17.64
C GLY A 263 9.48 15.55 18.36
N LYS A 264 9.49 15.46 19.70
CA LYS A 264 9.05 16.53 20.60
C LYS A 264 9.74 17.89 20.37
N LYS A 265 11.06 17.89 20.11
CA LYS A 265 11.81 19.15 19.89
C LYS A 265 11.33 19.92 18.65
N VAL A 266 10.96 19.22 17.58
CA VAL A 266 10.45 19.86 16.36
C VAL A 266 9.02 20.33 16.57
N ILE A 267 8.19 19.52 17.23
CA ILE A 267 6.82 19.90 17.63
C ILE A 267 6.83 21.20 18.45
N GLU A 268 7.68 21.29 19.48
CA GLU A 268 7.82 22.49 20.32
C GLU A 268 8.39 23.68 19.56
N ARG A 269 9.35 23.48 18.66
CA ARG A 269 9.92 24.58 17.85
C ARG A 269 8.87 25.24 16.95
N PHE A 270 8.01 24.43 16.33
CA PHE A 270 7.04 24.87 15.33
C PHE A 270 5.61 25.03 15.87
N ASP A 271 5.41 24.94 17.19
CA ASP A 271 4.11 25.04 17.87
C ASP A 271 3.06 24.09 17.28
N VAL A 272 3.45 22.85 16.92
CA VAL A 272 2.56 21.89 16.25
C VAL A 272 1.49 21.40 17.24
N PRO A 273 0.19 21.66 17.00
CA PRO A 273 -0.85 21.40 17.99
C PRO A 273 -1.37 19.96 17.86
N ILE A 274 -0.71 19.02 18.54
CA ILE A 274 -1.18 17.63 18.62
C ILE A 274 -2.59 17.57 19.21
N ASP A 275 -3.44 16.71 18.64
CA ASP A 275 -4.84 16.47 19.03
C ASP A 275 -5.78 17.67 18.88
N GLU A 276 -5.40 18.65 18.06
CA GLU A 276 -6.17 19.88 17.89
C GLU A 276 -7.62 19.62 17.47
N TYR A 277 -7.86 18.71 16.53
CA TYR A 277 -9.21 18.44 16.06
C TYR A 277 -10.11 17.80 17.13
N LEU A 278 -9.56 16.94 18.00
CA LEU A 278 -10.29 16.38 19.14
C LEU A 278 -10.72 17.51 20.10
N ARG A 279 -9.79 18.42 20.45
CA ARG A 279 -10.09 19.58 21.31
C ARG A 279 -11.16 20.48 20.70
N ARG A 280 -11.09 20.75 19.39
CA ARG A 280 -12.10 21.55 18.69
C ARG A 280 -13.47 20.90 18.74
N CYS A 281 -13.56 19.59 18.49
CA CYS A 281 -14.82 18.87 18.56
C CYS A 281 -15.43 18.92 19.96
N GLU A 282 -14.61 18.73 21.00
CA GLU A 282 -15.07 18.79 22.39
C GLU A 282 -15.53 20.20 22.79
N ALA A 283 -14.82 21.24 22.37
CA ALA A 283 -15.23 22.63 22.61
C ALA A 283 -16.55 22.98 21.91
N ILE A 284 -16.72 22.56 20.65
CA ILE A 284 -17.96 22.79 19.88
C ILE A 284 -19.13 22.04 20.52
N ILE A 285 -18.94 20.77 20.89
CA ILE A 285 -19.99 19.97 21.54
C ILE A 285 -20.34 20.54 22.91
N GLY A 286 -19.35 20.96 23.69
CA GLY A 286 -19.55 21.55 25.02
C GLY A 286 -20.32 22.88 24.99
N THR A 287 -20.40 23.56 23.84
CA THR A 287 -21.16 24.80 23.65
C THR A 287 -22.49 24.59 22.90
N TRP A 288 -22.83 23.34 22.54
CA TRP A 288 -24.02 23.03 21.74
C TRP A 288 -25.32 23.47 22.40
N GLU A 289 -25.55 23.11 23.67
CA GLU A 289 -26.80 23.45 24.37
C GLU A 289 -27.06 24.96 24.40
N LYS A 290 -26.01 25.74 24.63
CA LYS A 290 -26.08 27.21 24.60
C LYS A 290 -26.39 27.72 23.19
N THR A 291 -25.69 27.20 22.18
CA THR A 291 -25.89 27.58 20.78
C THR A 291 -27.30 27.23 20.30
N GLU A 292 -27.79 26.04 20.67
CA GLU A 292 -29.14 25.58 20.39
C GLU A 292 -30.17 26.50 21.06
N ALA A 293 -29.99 26.84 22.34
CA ALA A 293 -30.87 27.77 23.06
C ALA A 293 -30.88 29.17 22.41
N GLU A 294 -29.75 29.69 21.95
CA GLU A 294 -29.66 30.97 21.24
C GLU A 294 -30.41 30.93 19.89
N LEU A 295 -30.21 29.84 19.12
CA LEU A 295 -30.86 29.63 17.82
C LEU A 295 -32.38 29.39 17.95
N LEU A 296 -32.84 28.76 19.03
CA LEU A 296 -34.26 28.44 19.25
C LEU A 296 -35.02 29.50 20.07
N GLY A 297 -34.38 30.17 21.04
CA GLY A 297 -35.07 30.77 22.19
C GLY A 297 -34.77 32.24 22.52
N GLY A 298 -33.98 32.96 21.72
CA GLY A 298 -33.73 34.40 21.96
C GLY A 298 -35.01 35.25 21.84
N LYS A 299 -35.29 36.11 22.84
CA LYS A 299 -36.29 37.20 22.74
C LYS A 299 -35.90 38.24 21.70
N ASP A 300 -34.59 38.37 21.47
CA ASP A 300 -34.02 39.15 20.38
C ASP A 300 -34.01 38.29 19.10
N GLY A 301 -34.29 38.91 17.95
CA GLY A 301 -34.28 38.25 16.64
C GLY A 301 -32.95 37.57 16.31
N ILE A 302 -32.91 36.71 15.29
CA ILE A 302 -31.65 36.14 14.83
C ILE A 302 -30.78 37.24 14.20
N VAL A 303 -29.53 37.36 14.64
CA VAL A 303 -28.58 38.29 14.01
C VAL A 303 -28.11 37.68 12.69
N VAL A 304 -28.44 38.36 11.60
CA VAL A 304 -27.93 38.09 10.26
C VAL A 304 -26.77 39.04 9.99
N HIS A 305 -25.58 38.48 9.80
CA HIS A 305 -24.39 39.26 9.46
C HIS A 305 -24.37 39.56 7.95
N PRO A 306 -23.63 40.60 7.52
CA PRO A 306 -23.34 40.80 6.10
C PRO A 306 -22.80 39.52 5.46
N GLN A 307 -23.03 39.38 4.16
CA GLN A 307 -22.63 38.19 3.39
C GLN A 307 -21.19 37.79 3.69
N SER A 308 -21.01 36.51 3.99
CA SER A 308 -19.69 35.92 4.16
C SER A 308 -18.97 35.77 2.81
N HIS A 309 -17.75 35.23 2.84
CA HIS A 309 -16.99 34.92 1.64
C HIS A 309 -17.17 33.47 1.17
N GLU A 310 -18.19 32.74 1.64
CA GLU A 310 -18.42 31.36 1.23
C GLU A 310 -18.83 31.25 -0.25
N TYR A 311 -18.00 30.58 -1.06
CA TYR A 311 -18.20 30.50 -2.52
C TYR A 311 -19.54 29.90 -2.96
N GLY A 312 -20.16 29.02 -2.17
CA GLY A 312 -21.40 28.34 -2.54
C GLY A 312 -22.53 29.31 -2.90
N SER A 313 -22.72 30.39 -2.14
CA SER A 313 -23.75 31.40 -2.39
C SER A 313 -23.45 32.21 -3.66
N TYR A 314 -22.19 32.63 -3.84
CA TYR A 314 -21.74 33.35 -5.03
C TYR A 314 -21.84 32.52 -6.31
N ILE A 315 -21.56 31.21 -6.25
CA ILE A 315 -21.70 30.30 -7.40
C ILE A 315 -23.16 30.22 -7.83
N ILE A 316 -24.09 30.05 -6.88
CA ILE A 316 -25.52 30.01 -7.16
C ILE A 316 -25.95 31.33 -7.79
N HIS A 317 -25.59 32.47 -7.17
CA HIS A 317 -25.94 33.80 -7.69
C HIS A 317 -25.39 34.04 -9.11
N SER A 318 -24.13 33.72 -9.35
CA SER A 318 -23.48 33.94 -10.65
C SER A 318 -24.13 33.11 -11.77
N ARG A 319 -24.52 31.86 -11.47
CA ARG A 319 -25.21 31.00 -12.44
C ARG A 319 -26.63 31.45 -12.77
N GLU A 320 -27.34 32.03 -11.81
CA GLU A 320 -28.72 32.49 -12.01
C GLU A 320 -28.80 33.91 -12.61
N THR A 321 -27.76 34.73 -12.43
CA THR A 321 -27.78 36.16 -12.82
C THR A 321 -26.79 36.53 -13.93
N ASP A 322 -25.93 35.60 -14.33
CA ASP A 322 -24.82 35.86 -15.25
C ASP A 322 -23.81 36.90 -14.74
N THR A 323 -23.74 37.12 -13.42
CA THR A 323 -22.74 37.99 -12.81
C THR A 323 -21.39 37.26 -12.73
N PRO A 324 -20.37 37.58 -13.54
CA PRO A 324 -19.17 36.77 -13.63
C PRO A 324 -18.31 36.91 -12.38
N ARG A 325 -17.86 35.78 -11.81
CA ARG A 325 -16.95 35.76 -10.64
C ARG A 325 -15.85 34.72 -10.80
N VAL A 326 -14.71 34.98 -10.15
CA VAL A 326 -13.65 33.98 -9.99
C VAL A 326 -13.75 33.36 -8.61
N ILE A 327 -13.81 32.04 -8.56
CA ILE A 327 -13.70 31.24 -7.33
C ILE A 327 -12.53 30.27 -7.46
N TYR A 328 -12.06 29.72 -6.35
CA TYR A 328 -11.09 28.62 -6.38
C TYR A 328 -11.80 27.32 -6.07
N GLY A 329 -11.85 26.43 -7.07
CA GLY A 329 -12.67 25.23 -7.04
C GLY A 329 -11.83 23.97 -7.20
N ASN A 330 -12.28 22.91 -6.54
CA ASN A 330 -11.69 21.58 -6.64
C ASN A 330 -12.39 20.78 -7.73
N VAL A 331 -11.65 20.46 -8.79
CA VAL A 331 -12.17 19.87 -10.03
C VAL A 331 -11.20 18.85 -10.63
N PRO A 332 -11.64 17.93 -11.49
CA PRO A 332 -10.74 17.00 -12.17
C PRO A 332 -9.73 17.71 -13.06
N ASN A 333 -8.45 17.34 -12.96
CA ASN A 333 -7.38 17.88 -13.78
C ASN A 333 -7.53 17.42 -15.24
N ARG A 334 -8.05 18.30 -16.08
CA ARG A 334 -8.21 18.09 -17.53
C ARG A 334 -7.32 19.07 -18.28
N ASN A 335 -6.00 18.86 -18.19
CA ASN A 335 -4.99 19.82 -18.64
C ASN A 335 -5.16 21.18 -17.96
N LEU A 336 -5.36 21.21 -16.65
CA LEU A 336 -5.44 22.45 -15.87
C LEU A 336 -4.08 22.77 -15.24
N ILE A 337 -3.42 21.75 -14.70
CA ILE A 337 -2.05 21.80 -14.20
C ILE A 337 -1.22 20.75 -14.95
N ASP A 338 -0.23 21.19 -15.72
CA ASP A 338 0.44 20.38 -16.75
C ASP A 338 1.24 19.21 -16.18
N ASN A 339 1.85 19.41 -15.02
CA ASN A 339 2.75 18.46 -14.37
C ASN A 339 2.14 17.78 -13.15
N LEU A 340 0.80 17.71 -13.08
CA LEU A 340 0.07 16.83 -12.17
C LEU A 340 -0.73 15.79 -12.98
N PRO A 341 -1.06 14.62 -12.39
CA PRO A 341 -1.72 13.54 -13.13
C PRO A 341 -3.08 13.97 -13.69
N ALA A 342 -3.41 13.45 -14.87
CA ALA A 342 -4.73 13.63 -15.47
C ALA A 342 -5.80 12.97 -14.59
N GLY A 343 -6.92 13.68 -14.39
CA GLY A 343 -8.04 13.20 -13.57
C GLY A 343 -7.86 13.31 -12.05
N ALA A 344 -6.68 13.71 -11.55
CA ALA A 344 -6.51 14.07 -10.14
C ALA A 344 -7.36 15.30 -9.80
N CYS A 345 -7.92 15.39 -8.60
CA CYS A 345 -8.67 16.57 -8.18
C CYS A 345 -7.71 17.71 -7.82
N VAL A 346 -7.74 18.78 -8.60
CA VAL A 346 -6.88 19.96 -8.44
C VAL A 346 -7.70 21.16 -7.99
N GLU A 347 -7.07 22.06 -7.24
CA GLU A 347 -7.65 23.33 -6.81
C GLU A 347 -7.09 24.45 -7.69
N VAL A 348 -7.95 25.07 -8.49
CA VAL A 348 -7.57 26.06 -9.52
C VAL A 348 -8.59 27.20 -9.57
N PRO A 349 -8.27 28.36 -10.17
CA PRO A 349 -9.27 29.39 -10.40
C PRO A 349 -10.30 28.91 -11.43
N CYS A 350 -11.57 29.19 -11.16
CA CYS A 350 -12.71 28.89 -12.01
C CYS A 350 -13.51 30.18 -12.24
N LEU A 351 -13.79 30.49 -13.51
CA LEU A 351 -14.79 31.50 -13.85
C LEU A 351 -16.18 30.89 -13.65
N VAL A 352 -17.09 31.66 -13.07
CA VAL A 352 -18.49 31.26 -12.86
C VAL A 352 -19.41 32.34 -13.40
N ASP A 353 -20.33 31.92 -14.27
CA ASP A 353 -21.36 32.74 -14.92
C ASP A 353 -22.56 31.85 -15.28
N ALA A 354 -23.48 32.29 -16.16
CA ALA A 354 -24.65 31.49 -16.56
C ALA A 354 -24.30 30.18 -17.30
N GLN A 355 -23.10 30.07 -17.88
CA GLN A 355 -22.61 28.83 -18.51
C GLN A 355 -22.09 27.81 -17.50
N GLY A 356 -22.03 28.18 -16.21
CA GLY A 356 -21.60 27.32 -15.13
C GLY A 356 -20.15 27.56 -14.73
N ILE A 357 -19.51 26.52 -14.20
CA ILE A 357 -18.15 26.59 -13.66
C ILE A 357 -17.16 26.24 -14.77
N GLN A 358 -16.23 27.14 -15.03
CA GLN A 358 -15.23 27.04 -16.09
C GLN A 358 -13.83 27.10 -15.47
N PRO A 359 -13.23 25.93 -15.13
CA PRO A 359 -11.86 25.88 -14.61
C PRO A 359 -10.86 26.43 -15.61
N THR A 360 -9.87 27.18 -15.11
CA THR A 360 -8.88 27.86 -15.95
C THR A 360 -7.55 27.13 -15.97
N HIS A 361 -6.89 27.14 -17.13
CA HIS A 361 -5.55 26.57 -17.28
C HIS A 361 -4.54 27.39 -16.47
N VAL A 362 -3.81 26.72 -15.57
CA VAL A 362 -2.80 27.34 -14.72
C VAL A 362 -1.43 27.27 -15.37
N GLY A 363 -1.11 26.13 -16.01
CA GLY A 363 0.21 25.79 -16.54
C GLY A 363 0.99 24.84 -15.63
N THR A 364 2.31 24.86 -15.77
CA THR A 364 3.24 24.00 -15.01
C THR A 364 3.50 24.59 -13.62
N LEU A 365 3.31 23.81 -12.55
CA LEU A 365 3.74 24.20 -11.20
C LEU A 365 5.27 24.13 -11.08
N PRO A 366 5.90 24.96 -10.24
CA PRO A 366 7.29 24.77 -9.83
C PRO A 366 7.54 23.31 -9.40
N PRO A 367 8.63 22.65 -9.84
CA PRO A 367 8.81 21.21 -9.66
C PRO A 367 8.71 20.71 -8.21
N GLN A 368 9.22 21.48 -7.26
CA GLN A 368 9.15 21.17 -5.83
C GLN A 368 7.72 21.20 -5.28
N LEU A 369 6.86 22.08 -5.81
CA LEU A 369 5.45 22.15 -5.40
C LEU A 369 4.66 21.00 -6.04
N ALA A 370 4.91 20.71 -7.31
CA ALA A 370 4.33 19.56 -7.98
C ALA A 370 4.69 18.24 -7.27
N ALA A 371 5.94 18.09 -6.80
CA ALA A 371 6.37 16.93 -6.04
C ALA A 371 5.63 16.78 -4.70
N LEU A 372 5.41 17.88 -3.98
CA LEU A 372 4.61 17.89 -2.75
C LEU A 372 3.14 17.51 -3.03
N CYS A 373 2.54 18.10 -4.07
CA CYS A 373 1.20 17.70 -4.53
C CYS A 373 1.15 16.21 -4.89
N GLN A 374 2.10 15.72 -5.67
CA GLN A 374 2.16 14.33 -6.13
C GLN A 374 2.22 13.33 -4.96
N SER A 375 3.00 13.61 -3.91
CA SER A 375 3.10 12.70 -2.77
C SER A 375 1.74 12.48 -2.08
N ASN A 376 0.89 13.51 -2.07
CA ASN A 376 -0.44 13.43 -1.48
C ASN A 376 -1.50 12.92 -2.47
N ILE A 377 -1.38 13.23 -3.76
CA ILE A 377 -2.24 12.65 -4.82
C ILE A 377 -2.12 11.13 -4.83
N ASN A 378 -0.93 10.57 -4.64
CA ASN A 378 -0.73 9.11 -4.57
C ASN A 378 -1.61 8.46 -3.48
N VAL A 379 -1.70 9.09 -2.31
CA VAL A 379 -2.54 8.64 -1.18
C VAL A 379 -4.02 8.75 -1.54
N GLN A 380 -4.42 9.89 -2.13
CA GLN A 380 -5.80 10.15 -2.55
C GLN A 380 -6.27 9.12 -3.59
N ASP A 381 -5.48 8.88 -4.63
CA ASP A 381 -5.82 7.96 -5.72
C ASP A 381 -5.96 6.52 -5.22
N LEU A 382 -5.03 6.04 -4.39
CA LEU A 382 -5.09 4.70 -3.81
C LEU A 382 -6.29 4.55 -2.87
N THR A 383 -6.62 5.59 -2.09
CA THR A 383 -7.80 5.57 -1.22
C THR A 383 -9.10 5.50 -2.01
N VAL A 384 -9.21 6.27 -3.10
CA VAL A 384 -10.37 6.23 -3.99
C VAL A 384 -10.46 4.86 -4.66
N GLU A 385 -9.35 4.30 -5.14
CA GLU A 385 -9.32 2.95 -5.71
C GLU A 385 -9.79 1.88 -4.70
N ALA A 386 -9.34 1.97 -3.44
CA ALA A 386 -9.79 1.09 -2.36
C ALA A 386 -11.31 1.19 -2.15
N ALA A 387 -11.84 2.42 -2.08
CA ALA A 387 -13.26 2.68 -1.85
C ALA A 387 -14.15 2.19 -3.01
N LEU A 388 -13.70 2.35 -4.26
CA LEU A 388 -14.48 1.99 -5.44
C LEU A 388 -14.39 0.49 -5.78
N THR A 389 -13.26 -0.17 -5.50
CA THR A 389 -13.07 -1.59 -5.85
C THR A 389 -13.31 -2.55 -4.68
N GLY A 390 -13.34 -2.07 -3.44
CA GLY A 390 -13.41 -2.91 -2.25
C GLY A 390 -12.14 -3.74 -1.99
N LYS A 391 -11.04 -3.43 -2.69
CA LYS A 391 -9.76 -4.11 -2.51
C LYS A 391 -9.02 -3.53 -1.31
N ARG A 392 -8.84 -4.37 -0.30
CA ARG A 392 -8.15 -4.01 0.95
C ARG A 392 -6.69 -3.58 0.72
N GLU A 393 -6.00 -4.16 -0.28
CA GLU A 393 -4.60 -3.81 -0.60
C GLU A 393 -4.36 -2.31 -0.73
N HIS A 394 -5.27 -1.61 -1.39
CA HIS A 394 -5.10 -0.21 -1.71
C HIS A 394 -5.19 0.69 -0.46
N ILE A 395 -5.83 0.23 0.62
CA ILE A 395 -5.80 0.91 1.91
C ILE A 395 -4.37 0.90 2.47
N TYR A 396 -3.74 -0.28 2.50
CA TYR A 396 -2.36 -0.39 2.98
C TYR A 396 -1.41 0.42 2.11
N HIS A 397 -1.57 0.37 0.79
CA HIS A 397 -0.75 1.16 -0.13
C HIS A 397 -0.94 2.66 0.09
N ALA A 398 -2.17 3.15 0.30
CA ALA A 398 -2.43 4.55 0.56
C ALA A 398 -1.73 5.02 1.84
N VAL A 399 -1.89 4.28 2.95
CA VAL A 399 -1.27 4.61 4.23
C VAL A 399 0.25 4.40 4.19
N MET A 400 0.76 3.45 3.41
CA MET A 400 2.21 3.26 3.19
C MET A 400 2.85 4.43 2.44
N MET A 401 2.13 5.02 1.48
CA MET A 401 2.63 6.14 0.67
C MET A 401 2.44 7.51 1.34
N ASP A 402 1.66 7.56 2.43
CA ASP A 402 1.43 8.76 3.20
C ASP A 402 2.75 9.26 3.84
N PRO A 403 3.19 10.52 3.55
CA PRO A 403 4.47 11.03 4.05
C PRO A 403 4.62 10.94 5.56
N HIS A 404 3.52 11.10 6.29
CA HIS A 404 3.52 11.03 7.74
C HIS A 404 3.80 9.62 8.21
N THR A 405 2.94 8.70 7.80
CA THR A 405 3.02 7.29 8.20
C THR A 405 4.35 6.66 7.76
N ALA A 406 4.80 6.93 6.53
CA ALA A 406 6.07 6.44 5.98
C ALA A 406 7.31 6.92 6.76
N THR A 407 7.23 8.08 7.41
CA THR A 407 8.35 8.63 8.20
C THR A 407 8.41 8.01 9.60
N VAL A 408 7.28 7.60 10.16
CA VAL A 408 7.17 7.21 11.59
C VAL A 408 7.15 5.70 11.79
N LEU A 409 6.55 4.93 10.88
CA LEU A 409 6.26 3.51 11.10
C LEU A 409 6.95 2.59 10.08
N PRO A 410 7.50 1.44 10.51
CA PRO A 410 7.89 0.38 9.58
C PRO A 410 6.66 -0.33 8.97
N LEU A 411 6.85 -0.98 7.82
CA LEU A 411 5.76 -1.56 7.02
C LEU A 411 4.85 -2.54 7.80
N ASP A 412 5.41 -3.38 8.67
CA ASP A 412 4.65 -4.34 9.47
C ASP A 412 3.69 -3.62 10.45
N LYS A 413 4.13 -2.48 11.02
CA LYS A 413 3.30 -1.64 11.89
C LYS A 413 2.23 -0.88 11.12
N ILE A 414 2.55 -0.42 9.90
CA ILE A 414 1.57 0.21 9.00
C ILE A 414 0.42 -0.77 8.70
N TRP A 415 0.75 -2.01 8.35
CA TRP A 415 -0.26 -3.04 8.06
C TRP A 415 -1.12 -3.35 9.27
N ALA A 416 -0.50 -3.60 10.43
CA ALA A 416 -1.22 -3.90 11.66
C ALA A 416 -2.14 -2.74 12.09
N MET A 417 -1.67 -1.49 11.98
CA MET A 417 -2.48 -0.31 12.26
C MET A 417 -3.69 -0.20 11.33
N CYS A 418 -3.50 -0.45 10.03
CA CYS A 418 -4.60 -0.48 9.06
C CYS A 418 -5.60 -1.59 9.40
N ASP A 419 -5.12 -2.77 9.81
CA ASP A 419 -5.98 -3.88 10.21
C ASP A 419 -6.85 -3.53 11.42
N ASP A 420 -6.25 -2.93 12.46
CA ASP A 420 -6.96 -2.48 13.66
C ASP A 420 -7.98 -1.38 13.33
N LEU A 421 -7.63 -0.42 12.46
CA LEU A 421 -8.53 0.64 12.02
C LEU A 421 -9.72 0.08 11.23
N ILE A 422 -9.47 -0.87 10.31
CA ILE A 422 -10.53 -1.53 9.54
C ILE A 422 -11.47 -2.27 10.49
N GLU A 423 -10.92 -3.10 11.39
CA GLU A 423 -11.73 -3.87 12.35
C GLU A 423 -12.55 -2.95 13.26
N ALA A 424 -11.94 -1.90 13.81
CA ALA A 424 -12.62 -0.98 14.71
C ALA A 424 -13.78 -0.25 14.03
N HIS A 425 -13.57 0.24 12.80
CA HIS A 425 -14.62 0.90 12.03
C HIS A 425 -15.71 -0.07 11.56
N GLN A 426 -15.37 -1.31 11.18
CA GLN A 426 -16.35 -2.36 10.84
C GLN A 426 -17.22 -2.74 12.04
N LYS A 427 -16.61 -2.86 13.24
CA LYS A 427 -17.31 -3.20 14.48
C LYS A 427 -18.39 -2.18 14.85
N VAL A 428 -18.19 -0.90 14.50
CA VAL A 428 -19.17 0.17 14.72
C VAL A 428 -20.04 0.46 13.50
N GLY A 429 -19.96 -0.37 12.45
CA GLY A 429 -20.80 -0.27 11.24
C GLY A 429 -20.45 0.89 10.32
N LEU A 430 -19.26 1.48 10.45
CA LEU A 430 -18.81 2.61 9.63
C LEU A 430 -18.09 2.20 8.34
N LEU A 431 -17.52 0.99 8.30
CA LEU A 431 -16.94 0.40 7.10
C LEU A 431 -17.61 -0.93 6.77
N GLY A 432 -17.72 -1.23 5.48
CA GLY A 432 -18.17 -2.53 4.98
C GLY A 432 -17.04 -3.57 4.93
N ASP A 433 -17.36 -4.75 4.41
CA ASP A 433 -16.38 -5.82 4.20
C ASP A 433 -15.46 -5.51 3.01
N PHE A 434 -14.16 -5.78 3.19
CA PHE A 434 -13.18 -5.76 2.11
C PHE A 434 -12.79 -7.19 1.72
N ALA A 435 -12.30 -7.38 0.49
CA ALA A 435 -11.84 -8.69 0.05
C ALA A 435 -10.72 -9.24 0.96
N PRO A 436 -10.72 -10.55 1.29
CA PRO A 436 -9.67 -11.15 2.12
C PRO A 436 -8.32 -11.12 1.40
N VAL A 437 -7.27 -10.83 2.17
CA VAL A 437 -5.88 -10.73 1.68
C VAL A 437 -5.04 -11.91 2.17
N ILE A 438 -3.98 -12.24 1.44
CA ILE A 438 -2.96 -13.16 1.93
C ILE A 438 -2.30 -12.50 3.16
N PRO A 439 -2.24 -13.19 4.32
CA PRO A 439 -1.68 -12.63 5.56
C PRO A 439 -0.31 -11.98 5.34
N HIS A 440 -0.13 -10.77 5.88
CA HIS A 440 1.12 -9.98 5.84
C HIS A 440 1.60 -9.52 4.45
N THR A 441 0.81 -9.70 3.38
CA THR A 441 1.24 -9.25 2.04
C THR A 441 0.41 -8.11 1.47
N GLY A 442 -0.74 -7.80 2.09
CA GLY A 442 -1.73 -6.87 1.54
C GLY A 442 -2.43 -7.36 0.28
N ARG A 443 -1.85 -8.29 -0.48
CA ARG A 443 -2.35 -8.78 -1.77
C ARG A 443 -3.66 -9.56 -1.57
N ALA A 444 -4.73 -9.15 -2.23
CA ALA A 444 -5.87 -10.04 -2.48
C ALA A 444 -5.38 -11.30 -3.19
N TRP A 445 -6.12 -12.41 -3.06
CA TRP A 445 -5.89 -13.63 -3.83
C TRP A 445 -6.22 -13.44 -5.33
N ALA A 446 -5.63 -12.44 -5.99
CA ALA A 446 -5.91 -12.03 -7.35
C ALA A 446 -5.55 -13.16 -8.34
N GLY A 447 -6.55 -13.62 -9.09
CA GLY A 447 -6.41 -14.68 -10.10
C GLY A 447 -6.60 -16.11 -9.59
N THR A 448 -6.61 -16.32 -8.28
CA THR A 448 -7.01 -17.59 -7.66
C THR A 448 -8.30 -17.48 -6.87
N GLY A 449 -8.81 -16.29 -6.53
CA GLY A 449 -9.99 -16.16 -5.68
C GLY A 449 -9.79 -16.85 -4.32
N ASP A 450 -10.90 -17.19 -3.68
CA ASP A 450 -10.97 -17.92 -2.42
C ASP A 450 -10.47 -19.39 -2.54
N ARG A 451 -9.88 -19.82 -3.66
CA ARG A 451 -9.52 -21.22 -3.94
C ARG A 451 -8.60 -21.85 -2.89
N LEU A 452 -8.78 -23.14 -2.67
CA LEU A 452 -7.83 -23.92 -1.86
C LEU A 452 -6.53 -24.09 -2.65
N ILE A 453 -5.41 -24.13 -1.94
CA ILE A 453 -4.10 -24.47 -2.55
C ILE A 453 -3.74 -25.87 -2.08
N ALA A 454 -3.43 -26.76 -3.01
CA ALA A 454 -2.95 -28.09 -2.69
C ALA A 454 -1.56 -28.31 -3.32
N ASP A 455 -0.61 -28.70 -2.48
CA ASP A 455 0.79 -28.93 -2.82
C ASP A 455 1.21 -30.33 -2.37
N ILE A 456 2.26 -30.87 -2.99
CA ILE A 456 2.87 -32.14 -2.60
C ILE A 456 4.27 -31.85 -2.07
N ARG A 457 4.58 -32.40 -0.91
CA ARG A 457 5.93 -32.40 -0.35
C ARG A 457 6.39 -33.84 -0.20
N LEU A 458 7.60 -34.16 -0.62
CA LEU A 458 8.20 -35.43 -0.23
C LEU A 458 8.59 -35.36 1.24
N ASP A 459 8.38 -36.45 1.99
CA ASP A 459 8.96 -36.59 3.32
C ASP A 459 10.50 -36.63 3.17
N GLU A 460 11.23 -35.89 4.01
CA GLU A 460 12.70 -35.84 4.02
C GLU A 460 13.33 -37.23 4.15
N LYS A 461 12.60 -38.21 4.69
CA LYS A 461 13.03 -39.61 4.79
C LYS A 461 12.59 -40.47 3.61
N ALA A 462 11.65 -40.03 2.77
CA ALA A 462 11.06 -40.84 1.69
C ALA A 462 12.02 -41.14 0.54
N THR A 463 13.08 -40.36 0.40
CA THR A 463 14.10 -40.57 -0.63
C THR A 463 15.17 -41.57 -0.18
N SER A 464 15.14 -41.99 1.09
CA SER A 464 15.99 -43.06 1.61
C SER A 464 15.13 -44.15 2.26
N ARG A 465 15.13 -45.33 1.64
CA ARG A 465 14.60 -46.62 2.14
C ARG A 465 13.10 -46.87 1.90
N LYS A 466 12.84 -47.69 0.89
CA LYS A 466 12.33 -49.07 1.05
C LYS A 466 12.55 -49.85 -0.25
N LYS A 467 12.87 -51.15 -0.15
CA LYS A 467 13.04 -52.06 -1.31
C LYS A 467 11.72 -52.40 -2.02
N ASP A 468 10.59 -51.82 -1.59
CA ASP A 468 9.24 -52.19 -2.00
C ASP A 468 8.65 -51.31 -3.13
N GLY A 469 9.39 -50.31 -3.62
CA GLY A 469 8.95 -49.43 -4.71
C GLY A 469 7.84 -48.46 -4.34
N THR A 470 7.75 -48.06 -3.07
CA THR A 470 6.79 -47.06 -2.58
C THR A 470 7.46 -45.74 -2.21
N LEU A 471 6.76 -44.64 -2.48
CA LEU A 471 7.15 -43.27 -2.20
C LEU A 471 6.20 -42.69 -1.16
N HIS A 472 6.77 -42.21 -0.04
CA HIS A 472 6.03 -41.48 0.98
C HIS A 472 6.05 -39.98 0.65
N ALA A 473 4.88 -39.35 0.69
CA ALA A 473 4.74 -37.92 0.49
C ALA A 473 3.70 -37.35 1.46
N GLU A 474 3.59 -36.04 1.49
CA GLU A 474 2.60 -35.29 2.24
C GLU A 474 1.86 -34.37 1.27
N VAL A 475 0.54 -34.50 1.21
CA VAL A 475 -0.31 -33.52 0.53
C VAL A 475 -0.64 -32.42 1.53
N VAL A 476 -0.22 -31.21 1.21
CA VAL A 476 -0.45 -30.01 2.02
C VAL A 476 -1.58 -29.23 1.36
N VAL A 477 -2.66 -29.00 2.10
CA VAL A 477 -3.80 -28.21 1.63
C VAL A 477 -3.98 -26.99 2.49
N ILE A 478 -4.00 -25.81 1.88
CA ILE A 478 -4.18 -24.51 2.50
C ILE A 478 -5.56 -24.00 2.14
N ASN A 479 -6.36 -23.66 3.14
CA ASN A 479 -7.67 -23.04 2.96
C ASN A 479 -7.60 -21.56 3.36
N PRO A 480 -7.59 -20.63 2.40
CA PRO A 480 -7.59 -19.21 2.69
C PRO A 480 -8.99 -18.64 2.98
N ARG A 481 -10.05 -19.45 2.86
CA ARG A 481 -11.44 -19.02 3.03
C ARG A 481 -11.80 -18.76 4.50
N PRO A 482 -12.80 -17.90 4.77
CA PRO A 482 -13.38 -17.74 6.11
C PRO A 482 -14.30 -18.91 6.52
N LYS A 483 -14.51 -19.91 5.63
CA LYS A 483 -15.33 -21.10 5.89
C LYS A 483 -14.51 -22.38 5.72
N ALA A 484 -14.85 -23.41 6.49
CA ALA A 484 -14.28 -24.74 6.33
C ALA A 484 -14.71 -25.36 4.99
N VAL A 485 -13.83 -26.12 4.37
CA VAL A 485 -14.03 -26.76 3.06
C VAL A 485 -13.36 -28.12 3.00
N THR A 486 -13.84 -29.00 2.13
CA THR A 486 -13.21 -30.31 1.89
C THR A 486 -12.60 -30.33 0.50
N ALA A 487 -11.27 -30.47 0.43
CA ALA A 487 -10.55 -30.62 -0.82
C ALA A 487 -10.70 -32.03 -1.37
N SER A 488 -11.17 -32.16 -2.61
CA SER A 488 -11.15 -33.44 -3.36
C SER A 488 -9.99 -33.41 -4.35
N LEU A 489 -9.05 -34.34 -4.21
CA LEU A 489 -7.79 -34.37 -4.96
C LEU A 489 -7.55 -35.75 -5.55
N GLU A 490 -6.89 -35.80 -6.70
CA GLU A 490 -6.37 -37.00 -7.32
C GLU A 490 -4.85 -36.89 -7.44
N LEU A 491 -4.13 -37.85 -6.87
CA LEU A 491 -2.67 -37.88 -6.86
C LEU A 491 -2.15 -39.05 -7.69
N ARG A 492 -1.28 -38.75 -8.66
CA ARG A 492 -0.68 -39.74 -9.58
C ARG A 492 0.83 -39.64 -9.55
N ALA A 493 1.51 -40.78 -9.73
CA ALA A 493 2.93 -40.81 -10.00
C ALA A 493 3.13 -41.21 -11.48
N THR A 494 3.83 -40.38 -12.24
CA THR A 494 4.09 -40.58 -13.69
C THR A 494 5.59 -40.48 -13.97
N PRO A 495 6.11 -41.17 -15.00
CA PRO A 495 7.48 -40.92 -15.46
C PRO A 495 7.69 -39.45 -15.78
N TYR A 496 8.89 -38.91 -15.51
CA TYR A 496 9.19 -37.53 -15.87
C TYR A 496 8.98 -37.27 -17.37
N GLY A 497 8.32 -36.16 -17.71
CA GLY A 497 7.97 -35.83 -19.10
C GLY A 497 6.71 -36.53 -19.64
N SER A 498 6.14 -37.50 -18.92
CA SER A 498 4.87 -38.15 -19.30
C SER A 498 3.69 -37.66 -18.45
N ARG A 499 2.48 -37.65 -19.04
CA ARG A 499 1.21 -37.48 -18.31
C ARG A 499 0.47 -38.80 -18.09
N LEU A 500 0.94 -39.88 -18.69
CA LEU A 500 0.31 -41.20 -18.60
C LEU A 500 0.85 -41.95 -17.39
N SER A 501 -0.06 -42.44 -16.55
CA SER A 501 0.23 -43.33 -15.44
C SER A 501 -0.23 -44.74 -15.81
N SER A 502 0.59 -45.76 -15.54
CA SER A 502 0.18 -47.16 -15.63
C SER A 502 -0.70 -47.61 -14.46
N ARG A 503 -0.98 -46.71 -13.50
CA ARG A 503 -1.75 -46.98 -12.28
C ARG A 503 -2.86 -45.95 -12.05
N PRO A 504 -3.99 -46.32 -11.42
CA PRO A 504 -5.06 -45.39 -11.06
C PRO A 504 -4.58 -44.34 -10.05
N PRO A 505 -5.24 -43.16 -9.98
CA PRO A 505 -4.88 -42.11 -9.03
C PRO A 505 -5.25 -42.52 -7.60
N LEU A 506 -4.47 -42.04 -6.63
CA LEU A 506 -4.91 -42.02 -5.24
C LEU A 506 -5.90 -40.87 -5.06
N LYS A 507 -7.17 -41.19 -4.78
CA LYS A 507 -8.21 -40.19 -4.49
C LYS A 507 -8.15 -39.79 -3.02
N LEU A 508 -8.11 -38.49 -2.76
CA LEU A 508 -7.99 -37.91 -1.43
C LEU A 508 -9.16 -36.95 -1.17
N LYS A 509 -9.72 -37.03 0.04
CA LYS A 509 -10.64 -36.02 0.59
C LYS A 509 -10.05 -35.47 1.88
N ILE A 510 -9.77 -34.17 1.89
CA ILE A 510 -9.07 -33.52 3.02
C ILE A 510 -9.96 -32.37 3.52
N ALA A 511 -10.50 -32.50 4.73
CA ALA A 511 -11.21 -31.42 5.38
C ALA A 511 -10.21 -30.38 5.90
N VAL A 512 -10.41 -29.11 5.54
CA VAL A 512 -9.51 -28.01 5.88
C VAL A 512 -10.33 -26.88 6.53
N PRO A 513 -10.12 -26.59 7.83
CA PRO A 513 -10.79 -25.49 8.51
C PRO A 513 -10.45 -24.12 7.88
N ALA A 514 -11.27 -23.11 8.17
CA ALA A 514 -11.07 -21.74 7.70
C ALA A 514 -9.68 -21.20 8.11
N GLY A 515 -8.93 -20.63 7.16
CA GLY A 515 -7.60 -20.05 7.41
C GLY A 515 -6.52 -21.04 7.86
N LYS A 516 -6.72 -22.36 7.73
CA LYS A 516 -5.77 -23.39 8.20
C LYS A 516 -5.05 -24.10 7.06
N THR A 517 -3.90 -24.68 7.41
CA THR A 517 -3.16 -25.64 6.59
C THR A 517 -3.32 -27.03 7.19
N VAL A 518 -3.72 -28.01 6.37
CA VAL A 518 -3.80 -29.41 6.75
C VAL A 518 -2.78 -30.20 5.95
N ARG A 519 -2.10 -31.11 6.64
CA ARG A 519 -1.07 -31.98 6.09
C ARG A 519 -1.54 -33.42 6.15
N LYS A 520 -1.58 -34.10 5.00
CA LYS A 520 -2.03 -35.50 4.90
C LYS A 520 -0.89 -36.37 4.36
N PRO A 521 -0.31 -37.24 5.20
CA PRO A 521 0.64 -38.25 4.73
C PRO A 521 -0.04 -39.20 3.73
N VAL A 522 0.68 -39.52 2.66
CA VAL A 522 0.26 -40.41 1.59
C VAL A 522 1.41 -41.33 1.19
N THR A 523 1.07 -42.52 0.72
CA THR A 523 2.04 -43.48 0.17
C THR A 523 1.58 -43.85 -1.23
N LEU A 524 2.49 -43.74 -2.20
CA LEU A 524 2.21 -44.01 -3.60
C LEU A 524 3.23 -45.02 -4.12
N PRO A 525 2.81 -46.08 -4.80
CA PRO A 525 3.78 -46.91 -5.48
C PRO A 525 4.35 -46.16 -6.69
N HIS A 526 5.66 -46.20 -6.88
CA HIS A 526 6.32 -45.67 -8.08
C HIS A 526 6.86 -46.83 -8.91
N GLY A 527 6.37 -46.97 -10.15
CA GLY A 527 6.82 -48.01 -11.09
C GLY A 527 8.11 -47.67 -11.84
N THR A 528 8.68 -46.50 -11.56
CA THR A 528 9.80 -45.91 -12.29
C THR A 528 10.97 -45.68 -11.32
N PRO A 529 12.19 -46.14 -11.62
CA PRO A 529 13.37 -45.82 -10.83
C PRO A 529 13.53 -44.30 -10.71
N LEU A 530 13.86 -43.79 -9.52
CA LEU A 530 14.03 -42.34 -9.29
C LEU A 530 15.09 -41.73 -10.21
N SER A 531 16.09 -42.52 -10.63
CA SER A 531 17.10 -42.15 -11.62
C SER A 531 16.55 -41.75 -12.99
N GLN A 532 15.37 -42.24 -13.39
CA GLN A 532 14.70 -41.87 -14.65
C GLN A 532 13.79 -40.63 -14.49
N GLY A 533 13.65 -40.11 -13.28
CA GLY A 533 12.75 -39.00 -12.96
C GLY A 533 11.29 -39.44 -12.81
N LEU A 534 10.56 -38.69 -11.98
CA LEU A 534 9.17 -38.93 -11.61
C LEU A 534 8.41 -37.60 -11.47
N ALA A 535 7.19 -37.50 -11.99
CA ALA A 535 6.27 -36.41 -11.70
C ALA A 535 5.13 -36.90 -10.83
N LEU A 536 5.02 -36.37 -9.62
CA LEU A 536 3.84 -36.50 -8.79
C LEU A 536 2.85 -35.41 -9.19
N ARG A 537 1.75 -35.83 -9.80
CA ARG A 537 0.74 -34.93 -10.33
C ARG A 537 -0.42 -34.85 -9.38
N LEU A 538 -0.72 -33.64 -8.92
CA LEU A 538 -1.88 -33.38 -8.08
C LEU A 538 -2.92 -32.68 -8.93
N GLU A 539 -4.09 -33.28 -9.01
CA GLU A 539 -5.22 -32.77 -9.79
C GLU A 539 -6.43 -32.62 -8.88
N SER A 540 -7.35 -31.74 -9.26
CA SER A 540 -8.67 -31.66 -8.63
C SER A 540 -9.75 -31.62 -9.70
N PRO A 541 -10.88 -32.31 -9.52
CA PRO A 541 -12.04 -32.12 -10.37
C PRO A 541 -12.72 -30.76 -10.14
N SER A 542 -12.35 -30.04 -9.08
CA SER A 542 -12.88 -28.71 -8.78
C SER A 542 -11.93 -27.64 -9.32
N SER A 543 -12.46 -26.73 -10.13
CA SER A 543 -11.77 -25.50 -10.53
C SER A 543 -11.42 -24.60 -9.33
N ASP A 544 -11.99 -24.90 -8.15
CA ASP A 544 -11.81 -24.13 -6.94
C ASP A 544 -10.57 -24.55 -6.13
N ILE A 545 -9.76 -25.47 -6.65
CA ILE A 545 -8.53 -25.93 -6.01
C ILE A 545 -7.38 -25.74 -6.97
N LEU A 546 -6.46 -24.86 -6.60
CA LEU A 546 -5.19 -24.73 -7.30
C LEU A 546 -4.26 -25.85 -6.85
N THR A 547 -3.83 -26.68 -7.77
CA THR A 547 -2.90 -27.77 -7.49
C THR A 547 -1.51 -27.48 -8.06
N LYS A 548 -0.49 -28.02 -7.40
CA LYS A 548 0.90 -27.96 -7.85
C LYS A 548 1.48 -29.37 -7.98
N ASP A 549 2.04 -29.65 -9.14
CA ASP A 549 2.79 -30.88 -9.39
C ASP A 549 4.16 -30.81 -8.68
N TYR A 550 4.64 -31.95 -8.21
CA TYR A 550 5.99 -32.11 -7.70
C TYR A 550 6.83 -32.94 -8.68
N LEU A 551 7.91 -32.34 -9.18
CA LEU A 551 8.75 -32.94 -10.23
C LEU A 551 10.09 -33.39 -9.66
N VAL A 552 10.33 -34.70 -9.71
CA VAL A 552 11.65 -35.32 -9.59
C VAL A 552 12.24 -35.43 -11.00
N ARG A 553 13.30 -34.69 -11.28
CA ARG A 553 13.94 -34.72 -12.61
C ARG A 553 14.74 -36.01 -12.81
N PRO A 554 14.98 -36.44 -14.06
CA PRO A 554 15.90 -37.53 -14.35
C PRO A 554 17.29 -37.15 -13.87
N ARG A 555 18.04 -38.16 -13.43
CA ARG A 555 19.40 -37.97 -12.94
C ARG A 555 20.32 -37.59 -14.09
N THR A 556 21.11 -36.53 -13.91
CA THR A 556 22.22 -36.22 -14.82
C THR A 556 23.26 -37.34 -14.73
N VAL A 557 23.72 -37.82 -15.88
CA VAL A 557 24.80 -38.83 -15.97
C VAL A 557 26.03 -38.15 -16.53
N LEU A 558 27.14 -38.19 -15.77
CA LEU A 558 28.45 -37.78 -16.25
C LEU A 558 29.27 -39.02 -16.60
N GLN A 559 29.64 -39.12 -17.87
CA GLN A 559 30.56 -40.14 -18.36
C GLN A 559 32.00 -39.72 -18.04
N ALA A 560 32.75 -40.56 -17.33
CA ALA A 560 34.17 -40.29 -17.11
C ALA A 560 34.97 -40.61 -18.39
N GLY A 561 35.63 -39.60 -18.98
CA GLY A 561 36.63 -39.81 -20.04
C GLY A 561 38.02 -40.14 -19.46
N GLY A 562 39.06 -40.18 -20.31
CA GLY A 562 40.44 -40.46 -19.87
C GLY A 562 40.98 -39.48 -18.81
N GLU A 563 40.44 -38.26 -18.76
CA GLU A 563 40.75 -37.22 -17.76
C GLU A 563 39.76 -37.17 -16.58
N GLY A 564 38.71 -38.00 -16.57
CA GLY A 564 37.64 -38.00 -15.58
C GLY A 564 36.36 -37.32 -16.05
N ALA A 565 35.33 -37.33 -15.21
CA ALA A 565 34.06 -36.65 -15.43
C ALA A 565 34.19 -35.15 -15.12
N ARG A 566 33.94 -34.29 -16.10
CA ARG A 566 34.01 -32.82 -15.96
C ARG A 566 32.66 -32.24 -15.56
N PHE A 567 32.67 -31.17 -14.77
CA PHE A 567 31.48 -30.40 -14.41
C PHE A 567 31.78 -28.91 -14.22
N GLU A 568 30.73 -28.10 -14.31
CA GLU A 568 30.74 -26.64 -14.13
C GLU A 568 29.62 -26.24 -13.16
N LEU A 569 29.90 -25.32 -12.24
CA LEU A 569 28.95 -24.71 -11.32
C LEU A 569 28.75 -23.25 -11.70
N LYS A 570 27.50 -22.82 -11.80
CA LYS A 570 27.15 -21.44 -12.16
C LYS A 570 26.46 -20.72 -11.01
N LEU A 571 26.86 -19.47 -10.75
CA LEU A 571 26.17 -18.57 -9.84
C LEU A 571 25.50 -17.46 -10.65
N ALA A 572 24.17 -17.32 -10.53
CA ALA A 572 23.38 -16.36 -11.30
C ALA A 572 23.62 -16.39 -12.83
N GLY A 573 23.90 -17.58 -13.37
CA GLY A 573 24.16 -17.77 -14.82
C GLY A 573 25.62 -17.59 -15.24
N PHE A 574 26.50 -17.08 -14.36
CA PHE A 574 27.92 -16.93 -14.61
C PHE A 574 28.72 -18.13 -14.06
N PRO A 575 29.79 -18.58 -14.74
CA PRO A 575 30.69 -19.60 -14.20
C PRO A 575 31.24 -19.16 -12.83
N ALA A 576 31.17 -20.03 -11.84
CA ALA A 576 31.63 -19.76 -10.47
C ALA A 576 32.60 -20.82 -9.94
N ALA A 577 32.49 -22.05 -10.46
CA ALA A 577 33.50 -23.08 -10.25
C ALA A 577 33.49 -24.10 -11.38
N GLU A 578 34.60 -24.79 -11.61
CA GLU A 578 34.69 -25.93 -12.52
C GLU A 578 35.51 -27.03 -11.88
N GLY A 579 35.22 -28.29 -12.21
CA GLY A 579 35.93 -29.40 -11.60
C GLY A 579 35.91 -30.70 -12.38
N THR A 580 36.70 -31.64 -11.88
CA THR A 580 36.85 -32.98 -12.43
C THR A 580 36.78 -34.02 -11.31
N LEU A 581 36.12 -35.13 -11.60
CA LEU A 581 36.09 -36.33 -10.75
C LEU A 581 36.62 -37.51 -11.54
N LYS A 582 37.71 -38.12 -11.07
CA LYS A 582 38.34 -39.30 -11.69
C LYS A 582 38.50 -40.41 -10.67
N VAL A 583 38.19 -41.64 -11.06
CA VAL A 583 38.49 -42.82 -10.23
C VAL A 583 39.80 -43.46 -10.71
N LYS A 584 40.72 -43.73 -9.78
CA LYS A 584 41.96 -44.47 -10.04
C LYS A 584 42.33 -45.25 -8.77
N ASN A 585 42.78 -46.49 -8.92
CA ASN A 585 43.24 -47.33 -7.80
C ASN A 585 42.24 -47.43 -6.63
N ARG A 586 40.92 -47.45 -6.91
CA ARG A 586 39.85 -47.46 -5.90
C ARG A 586 39.83 -46.23 -4.97
N SER A 587 40.33 -45.11 -5.48
CA SER A 587 40.20 -43.78 -4.89
C SER A 587 39.51 -42.83 -5.86
N ILE A 588 38.74 -41.89 -5.30
CA ILE A 588 38.15 -40.76 -5.99
C ILE A 588 39.17 -39.62 -5.95
N HIS A 589 39.69 -39.23 -7.10
CA HIS A 589 40.47 -38.02 -7.29
C HIS A 589 39.53 -36.90 -7.69
N PHE A 590 39.34 -35.94 -6.78
CA PHE A 590 38.48 -34.78 -6.98
C PHE A 590 39.32 -33.52 -7.09
N ARG A 591 38.99 -32.67 -8.07
CA ARG A 591 39.58 -31.36 -8.28
C ARG A 591 38.49 -30.34 -8.56
N ILE A 592 38.58 -29.16 -7.96
CA ILE A 592 37.70 -28.02 -8.26
C ILE A 592 38.49 -26.71 -8.22
N ALA A 593 38.28 -25.86 -9.22
CA ALA A 593 38.69 -24.47 -9.23
C ALA A 593 37.47 -23.61 -8.92
N VAL A 594 37.57 -22.73 -7.92
CA VAL A 594 36.50 -21.86 -7.43
C VAL A 594 36.93 -20.40 -7.60
N ASP A 595 36.10 -19.62 -8.28
CA ASP A 595 36.33 -18.20 -8.53
C ASP A 595 35.87 -17.35 -7.33
N ASP A 596 36.52 -17.55 -6.18
CA ASP A 596 36.28 -16.79 -4.93
C ASP A 596 37.46 -15.85 -4.63
N SER A 597 37.30 -14.56 -4.94
CA SER A 597 38.37 -13.56 -4.81
C SER A 597 38.78 -13.31 -3.36
N LYS A 598 37.94 -13.69 -2.39
CA LYS A 598 38.20 -13.53 -0.96
C LYS A 598 37.68 -14.73 -0.17
N ILE A 599 38.58 -15.58 0.31
CA ILE A 599 38.24 -16.67 1.22
C ILE A 599 37.78 -16.10 2.57
N THR A 600 36.51 -16.31 2.93
CA THR A 600 35.97 -15.91 4.24
C THR A 600 35.90 -17.13 5.15
N PRO A 601 36.58 -17.13 6.31
CA PRO A 601 36.57 -18.25 7.24
C PRO A 601 35.24 -18.34 7.97
N SER A 602 34.72 -19.56 8.16
CA SER A 602 33.63 -19.82 9.10
C SER A 602 33.75 -21.22 9.71
N ALA A 603 33.33 -21.36 10.96
CA ALA A 603 33.13 -22.66 11.61
C ALA A 603 31.84 -23.36 11.14
N VAL A 604 30.95 -22.59 10.50
CA VAL A 604 29.66 -23.02 9.97
C VAL A 604 29.78 -23.11 8.44
N THR A 605 29.65 -24.30 7.87
CA THR A 605 30.04 -24.54 6.46
C THR A 605 29.22 -23.83 5.40
N TRP A 606 28.09 -23.25 5.79
CA TRP A 606 27.24 -22.45 4.91
C TRP A 606 27.42 -20.92 5.08
N GLU A 607 28.22 -20.46 6.04
CA GLU A 607 28.43 -19.02 6.33
C GLU A 607 29.76 -18.48 5.82
N GLY A 608 30.66 -19.34 5.33
CA GLY A 608 31.96 -18.97 4.77
C GLY A 608 32.34 -19.79 3.54
N SER A 609 33.49 -19.48 2.95
CA SER A 609 34.01 -20.15 1.75
C SER A 609 34.22 -21.64 2.04
N THR A 610 33.50 -22.50 1.32
CA THR A 610 33.48 -23.95 1.56
C THR A 610 33.17 -24.69 0.27
N VAL A 611 33.81 -25.84 0.04
CA VAL A 611 33.35 -26.84 -0.93
C VAL A 611 32.80 -28.05 -0.19
N GLU A 612 31.56 -28.45 -0.48
CA GLU A 612 30.92 -29.61 0.13
C GLU A 612 30.78 -30.72 -0.92
N LEU A 613 31.34 -31.89 -0.64
CA LEU A 613 31.26 -33.08 -1.50
C LEU A 613 30.35 -34.11 -0.86
N PHE A 614 29.51 -34.74 -1.67
CA PHE A 614 28.61 -35.78 -1.21
C PHE A 614 28.75 -37.01 -2.10
N PHE A 615 28.87 -38.18 -1.49
CA PHE A 615 28.99 -39.45 -2.19
C PHE A 615 27.99 -40.48 -1.66
N ALA A 616 27.46 -41.32 -2.54
CA ALA A 616 26.73 -42.53 -2.18
C ALA A 616 27.01 -43.64 -3.20
N ALA A 617 27.00 -44.90 -2.75
CA ALA A 617 27.22 -46.05 -3.61
C ALA A 617 25.99 -46.40 -4.47
N SER A 618 24.79 -46.20 -3.92
CA SER A 618 23.51 -46.41 -4.61
C SER A 618 22.43 -45.49 -4.02
N ASP A 619 21.24 -45.49 -4.62
CA ASP A 619 20.07 -44.74 -4.15
C ASP A 619 19.65 -45.11 -2.71
N SER A 620 20.04 -46.30 -2.24
CA SER A 620 19.66 -46.82 -0.92
C SER A 620 20.75 -46.71 0.14
N ASP A 621 21.96 -46.30 -0.24
CA ASP A 621 23.10 -46.23 0.68
C ASP A 621 23.19 -44.87 1.38
N PRO A 622 23.74 -44.81 2.61
CA PRO A 622 23.97 -43.55 3.30
C PRO A 622 24.85 -42.60 2.48
N ILE A 623 24.51 -41.31 2.52
CA ILE A 623 25.34 -40.26 1.93
C ILE A 623 26.51 -39.98 2.86
N THR A 624 27.72 -39.99 2.30
CA THR A 624 28.95 -39.61 2.99
C THR A 624 29.35 -38.19 2.58
N PRO A 625 29.19 -37.18 3.46
CA PRO A 625 29.59 -35.81 3.16
C PRO A 625 31.03 -35.51 3.59
N PHE A 626 31.72 -34.69 2.80
CA PHE A 626 33.04 -34.14 3.07
C PHE A 626 33.00 -32.62 2.90
N PHE A 627 33.36 -31.87 3.95
CA PHE A 627 33.37 -30.42 3.92
C PHE A 627 34.80 -29.92 3.84
N LEU A 628 35.16 -29.26 2.75
CA LEU A 628 36.46 -28.70 2.48
C LEU A 628 36.44 -27.20 2.82
N LEU A 629 37.04 -26.83 3.95
CA LEU A 629 37.07 -25.47 4.47
C LEU A 629 38.44 -24.83 4.16
N PRO A 630 38.57 -24.07 3.06
CA PRO A 630 39.75 -23.25 2.81
C PRO A 630 39.97 -22.23 3.93
N GLN A 631 41.23 -21.97 4.26
CA GLN A 631 41.62 -20.99 5.27
C GLN A 631 42.09 -19.67 4.62
N PRO A 632 41.98 -18.53 5.33
CA PRO A 632 42.43 -17.23 4.83
C PRO A 632 43.89 -17.28 4.35
N GLY A 633 44.15 -16.71 3.17
CA GLY A 633 45.48 -16.74 2.53
C GLY A 633 45.76 -17.95 1.65
N ALA A 634 44.77 -18.82 1.38
CA ALA A 634 44.78 -19.90 0.37
C ALA A 634 45.89 -20.97 0.52
N LYS A 635 46.50 -21.11 1.70
CA LYS A 635 47.62 -22.07 1.92
C LYS A 635 47.22 -23.37 2.60
N LYS A 636 45.99 -23.48 3.12
CA LYS A 636 45.52 -24.67 3.84
C LYS A 636 44.03 -24.88 3.64
N VAL A 637 43.62 -26.13 3.53
CA VAL A 637 42.22 -26.56 3.48
C VAL A 637 42.02 -27.69 4.49
N THR A 638 40.94 -27.62 5.26
CA THR A 638 40.59 -28.63 6.26
C THR A 638 39.42 -29.47 5.75
N CYS A 639 39.54 -30.79 5.75
CA CYS A 639 38.44 -31.69 5.43
C CYS A 639 37.71 -32.14 6.70
N LEU A 640 36.43 -31.82 6.83
CA LEU A 640 35.58 -32.21 7.95
C LEU A 640 34.54 -33.26 7.55
N SER A 641 34.16 -34.09 8.51
CA SER A 641 33.03 -35.03 8.44
C SER A 641 31.69 -34.37 8.76
N SER A 642 30.59 -35.13 8.62
CA SER A 642 29.25 -34.73 9.09
C SER A 642 29.21 -34.31 10.56
N ALA A 643 30.01 -34.94 11.41
CA ALA A 643 30.15 -34.57 12.83
C ALA A 643 31.06 -33.34 13.06
N ARG A 644 31.45 -32.63 12.01
CA ARG A 644 32.37 -31.48 12.03
C ARG A 644 33.76 -31.78 12.62
N LYS A 645 34.15 -33.05 12.63
CA LYS A 645 35.49 -33.48 13.04
C LYS A 645 36.40 -33.64 11.82
N PRO A 646 37.69 -33.26 11.92
CA PRO A 646 38.67 -33.53 10.87
C PRO A 646 38.70 -35.00 10.50
N PHE A 647 38.76 -35.31 9.19
CA PHE A 647 38.96 -36.68 8.73
C PHE A 647 40.42 -37.09 8.88
N PRO A 648 40.74 -38.12 9.68
CA PRO A 648 42.11 -38.61 9.81
C PRO A 648 42.58 -39.23 8.47
N GLY A 649 43.74 -38.81 7.97
CA GLY A 649 44.36 -39.41 6.78
C GLY A 649 43.93 -38.83 5.43
N LEU A 650 42.96 -37.91 5.38
CA LEU A 650 42.67 -37.13 4.16
C LEU A 650 43.46 -35.82 4.18
N ALA A 651 44.29 -35.61 3.16
CA ALA A 651 45.15 -34.43 3.02
C ALA A 651 44.80 -33.64 1.75
N PRO A 652 43.70 -32.86 1.75
CA PRO A 652 43.39 -31.97 0.63
C PRO A 652 44.48 -30.93 0.43
N ARG A 653 44.80 -30.63 -0.83
CA ARG A 653 45.74 -29.57 -1.23
C ARG A 653 44.95 -28.40 -1.79
N ILE A 654 45.39 -27.18 -1.48
CA ILE A 654 44.84 -25.96 -2.03
C ILE A 654 45.96 -25.16 -2.71
N THR A 655 45.69 -24.63 -3.89
CA THR A 655 46.60 -23.78 -4.65
C THR A 655 45.86 -22.55 -5.17
N PRO A 656 46.53 -21.43 -5.45
CA PRO A 656 45.91 -20.29 -6.12
C PRO A 656 45.34 -20.70 -7.50
N SER A 657 44.20 -20.12 -7.89
CA SER A 657 43.60 -20.40 -9.20
C SER A 657 44.55 -20.01 -10.33
N ARG A 658 44.69 -20.88 -11.35
CA ARG A 658 45.49 -20.59 -12.55
C ARG A 658 44.87 -19.51 -13.45
N LYS A 659 43.59 -19.20 -13.26
CA LYS A 659 42.84 -18.21 -14.04
C LYS A 659 42.88 -16.78 -13.45
N GLY A 660 43.51 -16.58 -12.28
CA GLY A 660 43.56 -15.29 -11.60
C GLY A 660 42.95 -15.34 -10.19
N ALA A 661 41.85 -14.62 -9.97
CA ALA A 661 41.13 -14.61 -8.68
C ALA A 661 40.58 -16.01 -8.34
N GLY A 662 40.66 -16.43 -7.08
CA GLY A 662 40.15 -17.72 -6.63
C GLY A 662 41.20 -18.72 -6.15
N TYR A 663 40.76 -19.96 -5.95
CA TYR A 663 41.59 -21.06 -5.48
C TYR A 663 41.19 -22.38 -6.12
N GLU A 664 42.10 -23.35 -6.08
CA GLU A 664 41.89 -24.70 -6.58
C GLU A 664 42.15 -25.72 -5.46
N ILE A 665 41.21 -26.63 -5.24
CA ILE A 665 41.33 -27.71 -4.26
C ILE A 665 41.42 -29.06 -4.96
N GLU A 666 42.39 -29.87 -4.53
CA GLU A 666 42.54 -31.26 -4.92
C GLU A 666 42.46 -32.18 -3.68
N ILE A 667 41.72 -33.27 -3.78
CA ILE A 667 41.63 -34.29 -2.72
C ILE A 667 41.52 -35.69 -3.32
N GLU A 668 42.19 -36.66 -2.71
CA GLU A 668 42.01 -38.08 -2.97
C GLU A 668 41.21 -38.71 -1.83
N ILE A 669 40.10 -39.39 -2.16
CA ILE A 669 39.20 -40.01 -1.19
C ILE A 669 39.11 -41.51 -1.51
N PRO A 670 39.65 -42.40 -0.66
CA PRO A 670 39.50 -43.84 -0.85
C PRO A 670 38.04 -44.29 -0.84
N PHE A 671 37.68 -45.30 -1.63
CA PHE A 671 36.31 -45.81 -1.71
C PHE A 671 35.75 -46.23 -0.34
N ALA A 672 36.56 -46.90 0.48
CA ALA A 672 36.17 -47.28 1.83
C ALA A 672 35.80 -46.08 2.71
N THR A 673 36.52 -44.96 2.56
CA THR A 673 36.26 -43.71 3.27
C THR A 673 34.97 -43.03 2.79
N ALA A 674 34.67 -43.14 1.48
CA ALA A 674 33.44 -42.61 0.89
C ALA A 674 32.21 -43.55 1.06
N GLY A 675 32.38 -44.74 1.66
CA GLY A 675 31.31 -45.73 1.78
C GLY A 675 30.94 -46.40 0.45
N ILE A 676 31.87 -46.44 -0.50
CA ILE A 676 31.66 -46.99 -1.85
C ILE A 676 32.21 -48.42 -1.91
N SER A 677 31.45 -49.33 -2.53
CA SER A 677 31.91 -50.69 -2.75
C SER A 677 33.15 -50.72 -3.64
N SER A 678 34.10 -51.57 -3.27
CA SER A 678 35.34 -51.78 -4.03
C SER A 678 35.11 -52.33 -5.45
N THR A 679 33.93 -52.87 -5.74
CA THR A 679 33.50 -53.40 -7.05
C THR A 679 32.53 -52.48 -7.78
N ALA A 680 32.33 -51.25 -7.31
CA ALA A 680 31.41 -50.30 -7.95
C ALA A 680 31.91 -49.92 -9.35
N GLU A 681 31.02 -49.95 -10.34
CA GLU A 681 31.27 -49.45 -11.71
C GLU A 681 30.77 -48.00 -11.91
N SER A 682 30.05 -47.47 -10.92
CA SER A 682 29.58 -46.09 -10.87
C SER A 682 29.38 -45.63 -9.43
N LEU A 683 29.23 -44.32 -9.23
CA LEU A 683 28.85 -43.73 -7.94
C LEU A 683 27.85 -42.59 -8.12
N LEU A 684 27.23 -42.17 -7.02
CA LEU A 684 26.43 -40.95 -6.95
C LEU A 684 27.26 -39.83 -6.32
N PHE A 685 27.25 -38.67 -6.96
CA PHE A 685 28.06 -37.51 -6.62
C PHE A 685 27.25 -36.22 -6.66
N ASP A 686 27.43 -35.37 -5.65
CA ASP A 686 26.99 -33.98 -5.67
C ASP A 686 28.07 -33.07 -5.06
N VAL A 687 28.08 -31.81 -5.48
CA VAL A 687 29.03 -30.80 -5.01
C VAL A 687 28.38 -29.44 -4.89
N TYR A 688 28.72 -28.75 -3.80
CA TYR A 688 28.36 -27.37 -3.55
C TYR A 688 29.64 -26.55 -3.37
N ALA A 689 29.64 -25.34 -3.92
CA ALA A 689 30.65 -24.34 -3.64
C ALA A 689 29.95 -23.12 -3.03
N ASN A 690 30.40 -22.70 -1.85
CA ASN A 690 30.02 -21.43 -1.24
C ASN A 690 31.12 -20.41 -1.55
N VAL A 691 30.76 -19.37 -2.28
CA VAL A 691 31.65 -18.30 -2.73
C VAL A 691 31.29 -17.05 -1.95
N THR A 692 32.25 -16.41 -1.27
CA THR A 692 31.93 -15.22 -0.46
C THR A 692 32.20 -13.91 -1.18
N ALA A 693 33.05 -13.91 -2.21
CA ALA A 693 33.21 -12.79 -3.13
C ALA A 693 33.52 -13.29 -4.54
N LEU A 694 32.75 -12.86 -5.53
CA LEU A 694 32.95 -13.24 -6.94
C LEU A 694 33.58 -12.04 -7.67
N GLY A 695 34.91 -12.03 -7.81
CA GLY A 695 35.64 -10.90 -8.41
C GLY A 695 35.67 -9.64 -7.54
N ASP A 696 35.56 -8.46 -8.15
CA ASP A 696 35.47 -7.13 -7.52
C ASP A 696 34.05 -6.79 -7.00
N ALA A 697 33.05 -7.60 -7.37
CA ALA A 697 31.68 -7.48 -6.90
C ALA A 697 31.51 -8.06 -5.48
N HIS A 698 30.90 -7.29 -4.60
CA HIS A 698 30.68 -7.62 -3.17
C HIS A 698 29.53 -8.62 -2.93
N SER A 699 29.17 -9.43 -3.94
CA SER A 699 28.07 -10.40 -3.87
C SER A 699 28.60 -11.83 -3.84
N GLY A 700 28.61 -12.43 -2.65
CA GLY A 700 28.80 -13.88 -2.47
C GLY A 700 27.53 -14.66 -2.76
N GLY A 701 27.65 -15.97 -2.92
CA GLY A 701 26.54 -16.90 -3.07
C GLY A 701 26.99 -18.35 -3.08
N ARG A 702 26.03 -19.24 -2.88
CA ARG A 702 26.22 -20.70 -3.00
C ARG A 702 25.95 -21.11 -4.44
N THR A 703 26.57 -22.16 -4.94
CA THR A 703 26.21 -22.83 -6.20
C THR A 703 26.35 -24.34 -6.06
N SER A 704 25.65 -25.10 -6.92
CA SER A 704 25.61 -26.57 -6.89
C SER A 704 25.54 -27.14 -8.30
N LEU A 705 25.93 -28.41 -8.45
CA LEU A 705 25.99 -29.11 -9.74
C LEU A 705 24.62 -29.18 -10.45
N GLY A 706 23.53 -29.17 -9.68
CA GLY A 706 22.15 -29.18 -10.18
C GLY A 706 21.44 -27.82 -10.17
N GLY A 707 22.09 -26.73 -9.76
CA GLY A 707 21.54 -25.37 -9.72
C GLY A 707 20.40 -25.12 -8.71
N HIS A 708 20.10 -26.09 -7.84
CA HIS A 708 19.06 -25.98 -6.81
C HIS A 708 19.67 -25.79 -5.40
N PHE A 709 19.03 -24.94 -4.60
CA PHE A 709 19.44 -24.52 -3.24
C PHE A 709 18.63 -25.17 -2.12
N ASP A 710 18.33 -26.47 -2.22
CA ASP A 710 17.73 -27.18 -1.08
C ASP A 710 18.82 -27.97 -0.36
N SER A 711 19.13 -27.56 0.87
CA SER A 711 20.28 -28.01 1.68
C SER A 711 20.08 -29.37 2.36
N HIS A 712 19.20 -30.23 1.85
CA HIS A 712 18.89 -31.51 2.47
C HIS A 712 19.40 -32.66 1.63
N ALA A 713 19.96 -33.67 2.31
CA ALA A 713 20.57 -34.89 1.77
C ALA A 713 19.56 -35.74 0.97
N ASN A 714 19.19 -35.24 -0.21
CA ASN A 714 18.19 -35.83 -1.08
C ASN A 714 18.89 -36.58 -2.24
N PRO A 715 18.90 -37.92 -2.25
CA PRO A 715 19.56 -38.72 -3.29
C PRO A 715 19.02 -38.48 -4.71
N ASN A 716 17.87 -37.81 -4.87
CA ASN A 716 17.30 -37.49 -6.17
C ASN A 716 18.06 -36.39 -6.93
N HIS A 717 18.94 -35.64 -6.26
CA HIS A 717 19.68 -34.51 -6.84
C HIS A 717 21.12 -34.88 -7.26
N PHE A 718 21.58 -36.06 -6.87
CA PHE A 718 22.94 -36.51 -7.14
C PHE A 718 23.11 -36.89 -8.60
N THR A 719 24.24 -36.51 -9.16
CA THR A 719 24.69 -36.90 -10.49
C THR A 719 25.29 -38.31 -10.44
N ARG A 720 24.96 -39.16 -11.41
CA ARG A 720 25.60 -40.48 -11.54
C ARG A 720 26.90 -40.30 -12.32
N VAL A 721 28.01 -40.74 -11.75
CA VAL A 721 29.30 -40.78 -12.44
C VAL A 721 29.61 -42.22 -12.79
N GLU A 722 29.70 -42.50 -14.08
CA GLU A 722 30.11 -43.81 -14.59
C GLU A 722 31.62 -43.83 -14.77
N PHE A 723 32.28 -44.89 -14.29
CA PHE A 723 33.72 -45.00 -14.39
C PHE A 723 34.11 -45.41 -15.81
N ALA A 724 35.20 -44.85 -16.32
CA ALA A 724 35.81 -45.34 -17.55
C ALA A 724 36.21 -46.81 -17.34
N ARG A 725 35.84 -47.67 -18.28
CA ARG A 725 36.27 -49.08 -18.28
C ARG A 725 37.75 -49.22 -18.62
#